data_AF-F7KB80-F1
#
_entry.id   AF-F7KB80-F1
#
_cell.length_a   1.000
_cell.length_b   1.000
_cell.length_c   1.000
_cell.angle_alpha   90.00
_cell.angle_beta   90.00
_cell.angle_gamma   90.00
#
_symmetry.space_group_name_H-M   'P 1'
#
loop_
_entity.id
_entity.type
_entity.pdbx_description
1 polymer ?
#
loop_
_entity_poly.entity_id
_entity_poly.type
_entity_poly.pdbx_seq_one_letter_code
_entity_poly.pdbx_strand_id
1 'polypeptide(L)'
;MTAAEKYGKSYFMPPVVTYDWVKKDTIEKAPIWCSVDLRDGNQALIEPMGLEEKLEYFKMLVEIGFKEIEVGFPAASDTEYAFLRALIERDMIPEDVTIQVLTQAREHIIRKTFEAVKGAPHAIVHLYNSTSVAQREQVFRKSKDEVKQLAVDGAALLKKLAEETDGNFTFEYSPESFPGTEVDYAVEVCNAVLDVWKPDEKHKAVINIPTTVQVAMPHVFACQVEYIHKNLKYRDSVVLSVHPHNDRGCGISDAEFGILAGADRVEGTLFGNGERTGNVDLVTLAMNMVCHGVESGLDFSHIMKVRENYELLTGMKVDERTPYAGDLVFTAFSGSHQDAISKGMAWRNEGKSGSKWTVPYLPVDPKDVGREYESDVIRINSQSGKGGIAFILKQNFGFSLPDGMKEEVGYLVKGVSDKRHQELAPADIYQIFKENYISPRTVFQIPEFHFRQENGITAQVTIEQGKERRVVEASGNGRLDSVSNAVKMYFGIDYELAVYEEHAISRGSSSKAAAYVGISCRGKMYWGVGIDEDIIKSSVAALVSAGNKLAEGENFQEGREERVVDIIKYINGHYAEVTLENLSENFNLSRPYISKYIKDKTGMNFQDVVREARMRKARTLLKESGHSVESIAADVGYESVEHFNRLFKKSYGITPVQFRVQK
;
A
#
# COMPACT_ATOMS: atom_id res chain seq x y z
N MET A 1 38.93 -6.55 -26.31
CA MET A 1 38.02 -7.69 -26.12
C MET A 1 36.66 -7.14 -25.76
N THR A 2 35.68 -7.23 -26.67
CA THR A 2 34.30 -6.83 -26.41
C THR A 2 33.62 -7.82 -25.46
N ALA A 3 32.49 -7.44 -24.87
CA ALA A 3 31.69 -8.37 -24.07
C ALA A 3 31.28 -9.61 -24.89
N ALA A 4 30.94 -9.44 -26.18
CA ALA A 4 30.62 -10.55 -27.07
C ALA A 4 31.81 -11.47 -27.39
N GLU A 5 33.03 -10.91 -27.42
CA GLU A 5 34.27 -11.70 -27.58
C GLU A 5 34.64 -12.45 -26.29
N LYS A 6 34.30 -11.89 -25.12
CA LYS A 6 34.56 -12.51 -23.82
C LYS A 6 33.49 -13.53 -23.41
N TYR A 7 32.23 -13.28 -23.75
CA TYR A 7 31.06 -14.05 -23.31
C TYR A 7 30.30 -14.58 -24.53
N GLY A 8 30.22 -15.92 -24.63
CA GLY A 8 29.43 -16.63 -25.65
C GLY A 8 28.41 -17.57 -25.00
N LYS A 9 27.65 -18.32 -25.82
CA LYS A 9 26.77 -19.38 -25.31
C LYS A 9 27.63 -20.45 -24.60
N SER A 10 27.44 -20.62 -23.31
CA SER A 10 28.19 -21.55 -22.46
C SER A 10 27.36 -22.77 -22.04
N TYR A 11 26.25 -23.04 -22.73
CA TYR A 11 25.36 -24.18 -22.52
C TYR A 11 25.26 -25.04 -23.78
N PHE A 12 24.82 -26.28 -23.60
CA PHE A 12 24.67 -27.25 -24.69
C PHE A 12 23.19 -27.59 -24.91
N MET A 13 22.72 -27.46 -26.16
CA MET A 13 21.39 -27.98 -26.51
C MET A 13 21.43 -29.51 -26.61
N PRO A 14 20.32 -30.20 -26.31
CA PRO A 14 20.19 -31.62 -26.62
C PRO A 14 20.41 -31.90 -28.12
N PRO A 15 20.91 -33.10 -28.48
CA PRO A 15 21.08 -33.48 -29.89
C PRO A 15 19.75 -33.61 -30.62
N VAL A 16 18.68 -33.97 -29.90
CA VAL A 16 17.30 -33.97 -30.40
C VAL A 16 16.46 -33.17 -29.41
N VAL A 17 15.83 -32.11 -29.87
CA VAL A 17 14.98 -31.25 -29.04
C VAL A 17 13.52 -31.59 -29.27
N THR A 18 12.78 -31.79 -28.18
CA THR A 18 11.33 -31.93 -28.18
C THR A 18 10.68 -30.77 -27.41
N TYR A 19 9.35 -30.66 -27.51
CA TYR A 19 8.59 -29.54 -26.91
C TYR A 19 7.25 -30.02 -26.34
N ASP A 20 7.15 -31.25 -25.81
CA ASP A 20 5.85 -31.73 -25.30
C ASP A 20 5.43 -30.99 -24.03
N TRP A 21 6.41 -30.50 -23.25
CA TRP A 21 6.17 -29.65 -22.08
C TRP A 21 5.43 -28.34 -22.42
N VAL A 22 5.64 -27.77 -23.62
CA VAL A 22 4.97 -26.54 -24.07
C VAL A 22 3.47 -26.73 -24.29
N LYS A 23 3.02 -27.98 -24.47
CA LYS A 23 1.60 -28.32 -24.64
C LYS A 23 0.84 -28.36 -23.32
N LYS A 24 1.54 -28.29 -22.18
CA LYS A 24 0.97 -28.23 -20.84
C LYS A 24 0.88 -26.78 -20.41
N ASP A 25 -0.28 -26.35 -19.93
CA ASP A 25 -0.53 -24.97 -19.50
C ASP A 25 -0.37 -24.78 -17.98
N THR A 26 -0.41 -25.86 -17.19
CA THR A 26 -0.22 -25.83 -15.74
C THR A 26 0.39 -27.11 -15.18
N ILE A 27 0.94 -27.02 -13.97
CA ILE A 27 1.33 -28.18 -13.15
C ILE A 27 0.07 -28.72 -12.48
N GLU A 28 -0.22 -30.01 -12.61
CA GLU A 28 -1.46 -30.61 -12.09
C GLU A 28 -1.30 -31.29 -10.72
N LYS A 29 -0.06 -31.54 -10.30
CA LYS A 29 0.28 -32.24 -9.06
C LYS A 29 1.60 -31.71 -8.50
N ALA A 30 1.67 -31.55 -7.18
CA ALA A 30 2.91 -31.20 -6.51
C ALA A 30 4.03 -32.23 -6.80
N PRO A 31 5.27 -31.76 -7.04
CA PRO A 31 6.44 -32.62 -7.10
C PRO A 31 6.75 -33.15 -5.70
N ILE A 32 7.68 -34.10 -5.63
CA ILE A 32 8.36 -34.41 -4.37
C ILE A 32 9.24 -33.20 -4.02
N TRP A 33 9.09 -32.68 -2.80
CA TRP A 33 9.88 -31.55 -2.32
C TRP A 33 11.06 -32.04 -1.49
N CYS A 34 12.26 -31.62 -1.87
CA CYS A 34 13.45 -31.76 -1.05
C CYS A 34 13.95 -30.39 -0.60
N SER A 35 13.90 -30.17 0.72
CA SER A 35 14.50 -28.99 1.33
C SER A 35 16.00 -29.21 1.50
N VAL A 36 16.82 -28.37 0.87
CA VAL A 36 18.29 -28.40 1.02
C VAL A 36 18.82 -27.28 1.92
N ASP A 37 17.96 -26.63 2.69
CA ASP A 37 18.31 -25.52 3.59
C ASP A 37 19.44 -25.86 4.58
N LEU A 38 19.42 -27.07 5.14
CA LEU A 38 20.37 -27.49 6.18
C LEU A 38 21.76 -27.88 5.63
N ARG A 39 21.90 -28.01 4.30
CA ARG A 39 23.17 -28.24 3.61
C ARG A 39 23.54 -27.07 2.72
N ASP A 40 22.83 -26.87 1.61
CA ASP A 40 23.16 -25.83 0.61
C ASP A 40 22.84 -24.42 1.11
N GLY A 41 21.71 -24.26 1.79
CA GLY A 41 21.40 -22.99 2.46
C GLY A 41 22.44 -22.65 3.54
N ASN A 42 22.73 -23.62 4.41
CA ASN A 42 23.62 -23.42 5.56
C ASN A 42 25.07 -23.09 5.16
N GLN A 43 25.63 -23.75 4.13
CA GLN A 43 27.00 -23.48 3.68
C GLN A 43 27.17 -22.07 3.09
N ALA A 44 26.07 -21.47 2.59
CA ALA A 44 26.07 -20.15 1.99
C ALA A 44 25.91 -19.01 3.00
N LEU A 45 25.66 -19.32 4.27
CA LEU A 45 25.54 -18.33 5.34
C LEU A 45 26.91 -17.74 5.69
N ILE A 46 26.93 -16.45 6.03
CA ILE A 46 28.12 -15.78 6.57
C ILE A 46 28.51 -16.43 7.91
N GLU A 47 27.51 -16.69 8.75
CA GLU A 47 27.62 -17.39 10.04
C GLU A 47 26.78 -18.67 9.95
N PRO A 48 27.40 -19.84 9.69
CA PRO A 48 26.66 -21.10 9.59
C PRO A 48 25.97 -21.47 10.91
N MET A 49 24.82 -22.14 10.80
CA MET A 49 24.04 -22.60 11.95
C MET A 49 24.85 -23.57 12.83
N GLY A 50 24.78 -23.34 14.13
CA GLY A 50 25.20 -24.29 15.15
C GLY A 50 24.24 -25.47 15.27
N LEU A 51 24.59 -26.42 16.14
CA LEU A 51 23.80 -27.67 16.31
C LEU A 51 22.34 -27.41 16.68
N GLU A 52 22.09 -26.56 17.69
CA GLU A 52 20.72 -26.32 18.18
C GLU A 52 19.88 -25.55 17.15
N GLU A 53 20.48 -24.60 16.42
CA GLU A 53 19.81 -23.87 15.33
C GLU A 53 19.42 -24.82 14.20
N LYS A 54 20.31 -25.75 13.80
CA LYS A 54 19.99 -26.79 12.82
C LYS A 54 18.87 -27.72 13.28
N LEU A 55 18.87 -28.13 14.54
CA LEU A 55 17.82 -28.98 15.11
C LEU A 55 16.46 -28.27 15.10
N GLU A 56 16.43 -26.98 15.41
CA GLU A 56 15.21 -26.18 15.36
C GLU A 56 14.74 -25.95 13.92
N TYR A 57 15.66 -25.68 13.00
CA TYR A 57 15.35 -25.53 11.57
C TYR A 57 14.79 -26.84 10.99
N PHE A 58 15.35 -27.99 11.36
CA PHE A 58 14.86 -29.30 10.95
C PHE A 58 13.41 -29.53 11.39
N LYS A 59 13.08 -29.23 12.66
CA LYS A 59 11.70 -29.32 13.15
C LYS A 59 10.77 -28.41 12.37
N MET A 60 11.18 -27.17 12.09
CA MET A 60 10.38 -26.25 11.29
C MET A 60 10.08 -26.83 9.90
N LEU A 61 11.06 -27.43 9.23
CA LEU A 61 10.86 -28.08 7.93
C LEU A 61 9.88 -29.26 8.00
N VAL A 62 9.99 -30.08 9.05
CA VAL A 62 9.05 -31.18 9.32
C VAL A 62 7.63 -30.65 9.58
N GLU A 63 7.49 -29.58 10.37
CA GLU A 63 6.21 -28.93 10.67
C GLU A 63 5.56 -28.33 9.42
N ILE A 64 6.35 -27.75 8.51
CA ILE A 64 5.87 -27.26 7.20
C ILE A 64 5.37 -28.42 6.33
N GLY A 65 5.90 -29.63 6.52
CA GLY A 65 5.45 -30.85 5.83
C GLY A 65 6.45 -31.44 4.84
N PHE A 66 7.71 -30.99 4.82
CA PHE A 66 8.73 -31.61 3.98
C PHE A 66 8.95 -33.07 4.37
N LYS A 67 9.00 -33.94 3.35
CA LYS A 67 9.23 -35.39 3.51
C LYS A 67 10.63 -35.82 3.11
N GLU A 68 11.34 -34.99 2.35
CA GLU A 68 12.76 -35.16 2.07
C GLU A 68 13.53 -33.90 2.48
N ILE A 69 14.56 -34.08 3.30
CA ILE A 69 15.33 -32.97 3.85
C ILE A 69 16.82 -33.31 3.78
N GLU A 70 17.60 -32.52 3.04
CA GLU A 70 19.06 -32.67 2.99
C GLU A 70 19.70 -32.03 4.22
N VAL A 71 20.13 -32.87 5.16
CA VAL A 71 20.55 -32.49 6.52
C VAL A 71 22.04 -32.18 6.64
N GLY A 72 22.83 -32.35 5.58
CA GLY A 72 24.21 -31.89 5.58
C GLY A 72 25.17 -32.67 4.69
N PHE A 73 26.45 -32.29 4.83
CA PHE A 73 27.59 -33.00 4.26
C PHE A 73 28.46 -33.52 5.42
N PRO A 74 28.15 -34.70 5.99
CA PRO A 74 28.70 -35.15 7.27
C PRO A 74 30.22 -35.39 7.24
N ALA A 75 30.81 -35.56 6.07
CA ALA A 75 32.26 -35.69 5.92
C ALA A 75 32.99 -34.34 5.91
N ALA A 76 32.29 -33.22 5.70
CA ALA A 76 32.89 -31.89 5.55
C ALA A 76 33.27 -31.22 6.88
N SER A 77 32.49 -31.42 7.95
CA SER A 77 32.81 -30.87 9.28
C SER A 77 32.24 -31.72 10.42
N ASP A 78 32.80 -31.56 11.62
CA ASP A 78 32.34 -32.27 12.81
C ASP A 78 30.94 -31.81 13.25
N THR A 79 30.55 -30.56 12.98
CA THR A 79 29.21 -30.05 13.25
C THR A 79 28.16 -30.76 12.39
N GLU A 80 28.43 -30.94 11.10
CA GLU A 80 27.53 -31.69 10.18
C GLU A 80 27.37 -33.13 10.64
N TYR A 81 28.48 -33.78 11.03
CA TYR A 81 28.46 -35.13 11.56
C TYR A 81 27.65 -35.22 12.86
N ALA A 82 27.91 -34.34 13.82
CA ALA A 82 27.23 -34.31 15.11
C ALA A 82 25.72 -34.03 14.97
N PHE A 83 25.33 -33.16 14.03
CA PHE A 83 23.93 -32.88 13.74
C PHE A 83 23.20 -34.13 13.21
N LEU A 84 23.77 -34.80 12.21
CA LEU A 84 23.20 -36.04 11.68
C LEU A 84 23.10 -37.14 12.75
N ARG A 85 24.15 -37.32 13.57
CA ARG A 85 24.12 -38.25 14.69
C ARG A 85 23.04 -37.88 15.71
N ALA A 86 22.89 -36.59 16.03
CA ALA A 86 21.84 -36.13 16.93
C ALA A 86 20.44 -36.44 16.40
N LEU A 87 20.17 -36.26 15.09
CA LEU A 87 18.87 -36.60 14.51
C LEU A 87 18.53 -38.09 14.67
N ILE A 88 19.50 -38.97 14.43
CA ILE A 88 19.32 -40.43 14.51
C ILE A 88 19.25 -40.90 15.97
N GLU A 89 20.23 -40.51 16.79
CA GLU A 89 20.38 -41.02 18.18
C GLU A 89 19.33 -40.47 19.14
N ARG A 90 18.74 -39.31 18.84
CA ARG A 90 17.65 -38.71 19.60
C ARG A 90 16.26 -39.02 19.03
N ASP A 91 16.17 -39.91 18.04
CA ASP A 91 14.92 -40.34 17.40
C ASP A 91 14.06 -39.15 16.90
N MET A 92 14.71 -38.21 16.20
CA MET A 92 14.08 -36.97 15.76
C MET A 92 13.51 -37.04 14.34
N ILE A 93 13.76 -38.12 13.59
CA ILE A 93 13.32 -38.29 12.21
C ILE A 93 11.96 -38.99 12.22
N PRO A 94 10.86 -38.31 11.84
CA PRO A 94 9.55 -38.96 11.76
C PRO A 94 9.52 -40.13 10.77
N GLU A 95 8.61 -41.08 10.97
CA GLU A 95 8.49 -42.29 10.12
C GLU A 95 8.26 -41.97 8.63
N ASP A 96 7.61 -40.84 8.31
CA ASP A 96 7.30 -40.41 6.95
C ASP A 96 8.32 -39.42 6.37
N VAL A 97 9.44 -39.18 7.05
CA VAL A 97 10.52 -38.28 6.62
C VAL A 97 11.77 -39.09 6.29
N THR A 98 12.34 -38.82 5.13
CA THR A 98 13.65 -39.34 4.71
C THR A 98 14.68 -38.22 4.74
N ILE A 99 15.76 -38.42 5.49
CA ILE A 99 16.88 -37.49 5.48
C ILE A 99 17.76 -37.73 4.25
N GLN A 100 18.37 -36.69 3.70
CA GLN A 100 19.33 -36.77 2.61
C GLN A 100 20.71 -36.26 3.08
N VAL A 101 21.78 -36.92 2.63
CA VAL A 101 23.16 -36.52 2.93
C VAL A 101 23.99 -36.45 1.66
N LEU A 102 24.80 -35.40 1.54
CA LEU A 102 25.67 -35.21 0.38
C LEU A 102 27.01 -35.93 0.59
N THR A 103 27.54 -36.55 -0.47
CA THR A 103 28.91 -37.06 -0.51
C THR A 103 29.56 -36.86 -1.88
N GLN A 104 30.82 -36.47 -1.87
CA GLN A 104 31.65 -36.48 -3.08
C GLN A 104 31.99 -37.91 -3.48
N ALA A 105 32.24 -38.14 -4.78
CA ALA A 105 32.76 -39.40 -5.32
C ALA A 105 34.23 -39.68 -4.95
N ARG A 106 34.52 -39.77 -3.65
CA ARG A 106 35.83 -40.09 -3.08
C ARG A 106 35.66 -41.12 -1.96
N GLU A 107 36.42 -42.21 -2.01
CA GLU A 107 36.23 -43.36 -1.12
C GLU A 107 36.18 -42.99 0.38
N HIS A 108 37.17 -42.24 0.88
CA HIS A 108 37.24 -41.87 2.30
C HIS A 108 36.06 -40.99 2.75
N ILE A 109 35.52 -40.17 1.85
CA ILE A 109 34.37 -39.30 2.12
C ILE A 109 33.08 -40.12 2.16
N ILE A 110 32.92 -41.04 1.20
CA ILE A 110 31.77 -41.96 1.14
C ILE A 110 31.73 -42.82 2.40
N ARG A 111 32.86 -43.42 2.82
CA ARG A 111 32.93 -44.23 4.05
C ARG A 111 32.52 -43.44 5.28
N LYS A 112 33.05 -42.22 5.47
CA LYS A 112 32.67 -41.34 6.58
C LYS A 112 31.17 -40.96 6.53
N THR A 113 30.60 -40.84 5.34
CA THR A 113 29.17 -40.59 5.17
C THR A 113 28.33 -41.77 5.66
N PHE A 114 28.70 -43.01 5.32
CA PHE A 114 28.03 -44.22 5.83
C PHE A 114 28.17 -44.41 7.34
N GLU A 115 29.34 -44.07 7.90
CA GLU A 115 29.51 -44.04 9.37
C GLU A 115 28.51 -43.07 10.03
N ALA A 116 28.23 -41.95 9.38
CA ALA A 116 27.33 -40.93 9.91
C ALA A 116 25.85 -41.34 9.81
N VAL A 117 25.42 -41.96 8.71
CA VAL A 117 24.02 -42.40 8.50
C VAL A 117 23.68 -43.77 9.11
N LYS A 118 24.63 -44.45 9.75
CA LYS A 118 24.39 -45.76 10.38
C LYS A 118 23.23 -45.69 11.38
N GLY A 119 22.24 -46.57 11.20
CA GLY A 119 21.03 -46.64 12.02
C GLY A 119 19.93 -45.66 11.62
N ALA A 120 20.09 -44.90 10.52
CA ALA A 120 19.02 -44.05 10.01
C ALA A 120 17.82 -44.91 9.56
N PRO A 121 16.58 -44.56 9.94
CA PRO A 121 15.39 -45.31 9.53
C PRO A 121 15.22 -45.29 8.02
N HIS A 122 15.43 -44.13 7.39
CA HIS A 122 15.49 -43.92 5.94
C HIS A 122 16.47 -42.80 5.62
N ALA A 123 17.42 -43.04 4.70
CA ALA A 123 18.35 -42.02 4.23
C ALA A 123 18.59 -42.08 2.72
N ILE A 124 18.59 -40.92 2.05
CA ILE A 124 19.09 -40.77 0.68
C ILE A 124 20.57 -40.40 0.77
N VAL A 125 21.44 -41.20 0.16
CA VAL A 125 22.86 -40.85 0.01
C VAL A 125 23.09 -40.26 -1.37
N HIS A 126 23.30 -38.95 -1.40
CA HIS A 126 23.46 -38.14 -2.61
C HIS A 126 24.93 -38.08 -3.03
N LEU A 127 25.27 -38.84 -4.07
CA LEU A 127 26.57 -38.83 -4.71
C LEU A 127 26.64 -37.76 -5.79
N TYR A 128 27.74 -37.02 -5.83
CA TYR A 128 27.99 -36.12 -6.94
C TYR A 128 29.46 -36.07 -7.37
N ASN A 129 29.65 -35.68 -8.62
CA ASN A 129 30.91 -35.18 -9.14
C ASN A 129 30.64 -34.21 -10.30
N SER A 130 31.49 -33.19 -10.44
CA SER A 130 31.36 -32.27 -11.56
C SER A 130 31.65 -32.92 -12.90
N THR A 131 30.80 -32.59 -13.87
CA THR A 131 30.83 -33.15 -15.22
C THR A 131 31.06 -32.11 -16.31
N SER A 132 31.05 -30.81 -16.00
CA SER A 132 31.14 -29.74 -17.01
C SER A 132 32.47 -29.69 -17.75
N VAL A 133 32.44 -29.25 -19.01
CA VAL A 133 33.64 -29.13 -19.85
C VAL A 133 34.75 -28.35 -19.13
N ALA A 134 34.40 -27.18 -18.57
CA ALA A 134 35.35 -26.34 -17.86
C ALA A 134 35.99 -27.05 -16.67
N GLN A 135 35.22 -27.78 -15.85
CA GLN A 135 35.78 -28.50 -14.72
C GLN A 135 36.59 -29.73 -15.16
N ARG A 136 36.16 -30.48 -16.17
CA ARG A 136 36.92 -31.61 -16.72
C ARG A 136 38.31 -31.16 -17.22
N GLU A 137 38.36 -30.06 -17.97
CA GLU A 137 39.59 -29.57 -18.60
C GLU A 137 40.49 -28.80 -17.63
N GLN A 138 39.92 -27.93 -16.79
CA GLN A 138 40.68 -26.94 -16.02
C GLN A 138 40.93 -27.37 -14.58
N VAL A 139 40.00 -28.13 -13.98
CA VAL A 139 40.07 -28.54 -12.56
C VAL A 139 40.62 -29.96 -12.45
N PHE A 140 39.92 -30.94 -13.03
CA PHE A 140 40.27 -32.35 -12.90
C PHE A 140 41.36 -32.80 -13.86
N ARG A 141 41.47 -32.13 -15.03
CA ARG A 141 42.33 -32.53 -16.15
C ARG A 141 42.12 -34.00 -16.54
N LYS A 142 40.85 -34.39 -16.64
CA LYS A 142 40.41 -35.76 -16.94
C LYS A 142 39.52 -35.78 -18.17
N SER A 143 39.60 -36.88 -18.92
CA SER A 143 38.72 -37.17 -20.06
C SER A 143 37.27 -37.43 -19.61
N LYS A 144 36.33 -37.47 -20.57
CA LYS A 144 34.95 -37.89 -20.35
C LYS A 144 34.87 -39.28 -19.69
N ASP A 145 35.60 -40.26 -20.22
CA ASP A 145 35.57 -41.61 -19.66
C ASP A 145 36.10 -41.69 -18.23
N GLU A 146 37.18 -40.96 -17.93
CA GLU A 146 37.73 -40.93 -16.56
C GLU A 146 36.77 -40.25 -15.57
N VAL A 147 36.03 -39.22 -15.98
CA VAL A 147 35.06 -38.53 -15.11
C VAL A 147 33.80 -39.37 -14.91
N LYS A 148 33.31 -40.04 -15.96
CA LYS A 148 32.24 -41.04 -15.87
C LYS A 148 32.64 -42.18 -14.93
N GLN A 149 33.88 -42.65 -15.00
CA GLN A 149 34.36 -43.73 -14.13
C GLN A 149 34.34 -43.34 -12.65
N LEU A 150 34.62 -42.07 -12.29
CA LEU A 150 34.50 -41.60 -10.90
C LEU A 150 33.06 -41.75 -10.37
N ALA A 151 32.05 -41.44 -11.20
CA ALA A 151 30.65 -41.63 -10.85
C ALA A 151 30.30 -43.10 -10.65
N VAL A 152 30.75 -43.96 -11.57
CA VAL A 152 30.53 -45.42 -11.53
C VAL A 152 31.19 -46.06 -10.31
N ASP A 153 32.44 -45.69 -10.01
CA ASP A 153 33.18 -46.20 -8.85
C ASP A 153 32.50 -45.77 -7.53
N GLY A 154 32.07 -44.50 -7.45
CA GLY A 154 31.31 -43.99 -6.31
C GLY A 154 29.97 -44.71 -6.14
N ALA A 155 29.24 -44.94 -7.23
CA ALA A 155 27.97 -45.66 -7.24
C ALA A 155 28.13 -47.12 -6.78
N ALA A 156 29.19 -47.79 -7.20
CA ALA A 156 29.51 -49.16 -6.79
C ALA A 156 29.88 -49.23 -5.30
N LEU A 157 30.64 -48.24 -4.81
CA LEU A 157 31.00 -48.15 -3.40
C LEU A 157 29.79 -47.86 -2.51
N LEU A 158 28.89 -46.97 -2.92
CA LEU A 158 27.61 -46.73 -2.23
C LEU A 158 26.83 -48.02 -2.04
N LYS A 159 26.64 -48.78 -3.13
CA LYS A 159 25.90 -50.04 -3.11
C LYS A 159 26.52 -51.04 -2.15
N LYS A 160 27.85 -51.21 -2.21
CA LYS A 160 28.59 -52.08 -1.30
C LYS A 160 28.41 -51.67 0.17
N LEU A 161 28.57 -50.39 0.48
CA LEU A 161 28.50 -49.92 1.86
C LEU A 161 27.07 -49.94 2.41
N ALA A 162 26.06 -49.74 1.58
CA ALA A 162 24.66 -49.88 1.98
C ALA A 162 24.32 -51.33 2.37
N GLU A 163 24.92 -52.34 1.74
CA GLU A 163 24.77 -53.75 2.14
C GLU A 163 25.52 -54.06 3.46
N GLU A 164 26.57 -53.32 3.77
CA GLU A 164 27.42 -53.50 4.97
C GLU A 164 27.00 -52.63 6.17
N THR A 165 26.09 -51.67 5.97
CA THR A 165 25.68 -50.67 6.98
C THR A 165 24.24 -50.90 7.40
N ASP A 166 23.98 -50.86 8.70
CA ASP A 166 22.62 -50.91 9.24
C ASP A 166 21.85 -49.62 8.90
N GLY A 167 20.65 -49.74 8.34
CA GLY A 167 19.80 -48.65 7.87
C GLY A 167 19.06 -48.98 6.57
N ASN A 168 18.20 -48.06 6.11
CA ASN A 168 17.53 -48.17 4.82
C ASN A 168 17.96 -47.02 3.90
N PHE A 169 18.53 -47.36 2.74
CA PHE A 169 19.20 -46.41 1.88
C PHE A 169 18.58 -46.33 0.49
N THR A 170 18.35 -45.10 0.05
CA THR A 170 18.09 -44.75 -1.35
C THR A 170 19.29 -43.98 -1.88
N PHE A 171 19.52 -44.00 -3.20
CA PHE A 171 20.64 -43.29 -3.80
C PHE A 171 20.18 -42.16 -4.72
N GLU A 172 20.91 -41.06 -4.65
CA GLU A 172 20.78 -39.94 -5.57
C GLU A 172 22.12 -39.70 -6.29
N TYR A 173 22.08 -39.40 -7.59
CA TYR A 173 23.24 -38.96 -8.35
C TYR A 173 23.02 -37.60 -9.03
N SER A 174 23.99 -36.71 -8.89
CA SER A 174 24.06 -35.43 -9.60
C SER A 174 25.29 -35.31 -10.50
N PRO A 175 25.12 -35.11 -11.83
CA PRO A 175 26.17 -34.61 -12.70
C PRO A 175 26.36 -33.10 -12.45
N GLU A 176 27.06 -32.74 -11.38
CA GLU A 176 27.26 -31.35 -10.95
C GLU A 176 27.83 -30.47 -12.08
N SER A 177 27.46 -29.19 -12.09
CA SER A 177 27.73 -28.22 -13.14
C SER A 177 27.10 -28.58 -14.48
N PHE A 178 25.96 -29.29 -14.46
CA PHE A 178 25.22 -29.72 -15.64
C PHE A 178 25.04 -28.66 -16.75
N PRO A 179 24.77 -27.36 -16.46
CA PRO A 179 24.58 -26.38 -17.53
C PRO A 179 25.81 -26.21 -18.45
N GLY A 180 27.01 -26.53 -17.94
CA GLY A 180 28.26 -26.58 -18.71
C GLY A 180 28.66 -27.98 -19.19
N THR A 181 27.76 -28.96 -19.11
CA THR A 181 27.95 -30.35 -19.54
C THR A 181 27.16 -30.61 -20.82
N GLU A 182 27.77 -31.33 -21.76
CA GLU A 182 27.05 -31.79 -22.95
C GLU A 182 25.91 -32.74 -22.55
N VAL A 183 24.69 -32.49 -23.01
CA VAL A 183 23.47 -33.13 -22.49
C VAL A 183 23.48 -34.65 -22.73
N ASP A 184 23.96 -35.09 -23.89
CA ASP A 184 24.11 -36.50 -24.24
C ASP A 184 25.13 -37.21 -23.33
N TYR A 185 26.25 -36.54 -23.02
CA TYR A 185 27.23 -37.04 -22.07
C TYR A 185 26.69 -37.07 -20.63
N ALA A 186 25.90 -36.08 -20.20
CA ALA A 186 25.25 -36.13 -18.90
C ALA A 186 24.30 -37.35 -18.78
N VAL A 187 23.51 -37.64 -19.82
CA VAL A 187 22.67 -38.84 -19.89
C VAL A 187 23.51 -40.11 -19.85
N GLU A 188 24.64 -40.15 -20.56
CA GLU A 188 25.57 -41.30 -20.54
C GLU A 188 26.09 -41.59 -19.12
N VAL A 189 26.52 -40.56 -18.40
CA VAL A 189 27.01 -40.69 -17.02
C VAL A 189 25.89 -41.15 -16.09
N CYS A 190 24.71 -40.54 -16.16
CA CYS A 190 23.56 -40.94 -15.34
C CYS A 190 23.17 -42.40 -15.62
N ASN A 191 23.09 -42.81 -16.88
CA ASN A 191 22.77 -44.18 -17.27
C ASN A 191 23.83 -45.19 -16.81
N ALA A 192 25.11 -44.81 -16.80
CA ALA A 192 26.19 -45.66 -16.28
C ALA A 192 26.05 -45.88 -14.75
N VAL A 193 25.68 -44.84 -14.00
CA VAL A 193 25.36 -44.96 -12.56
C VAL A 193 24.13 -45.84 -12.35
N LEU A 194 23.07 -45.64 -13.14
CA LEU A 194 21.87 -46.47 -13.07
C LEU A 194 22.12 -47.94 -13.43
N ASP A 195 23.06 -48.24 -14.32
CA ASP A 195 23.43 -49.63 -14.63
C ASP A 195 24.16 -50.34 -13.47
N VAL A 196 24.74 -49.57 -12.53
CA VAL A 196 25.30 -50.10 -11.27
C VAL A 196 24.20 -50.35 -10.25
N TRP A 197 23.33 -49.36 -10.04
CA TRP A 197 22.27 -49.41 -9.02
C TRP A 197 21.14 -50.36 -9.41
N LYS A 198 20.72 -50.32 -10.68
CA LYS A 198 19.61 -51.09 -11.27
C LYS A 198 18.30 -50.90 -10.46
N PRO A 199 17.78 -49.67 -10.38
CA PRO A 199 16.57 -49.41 -9.62
C PRO A 199 15.37 -50.15 -10.21
N ASP A 200 14.38 -50.43 -9.36
CA ASP A 200 13.12 -51.08 -9.72
C ASP A 200 11.91 -50.35 -9.09
N GLU A 201 10.70 -50.84 -9.29
CA GLU A 201 9.48 -50.22 -8.76
C GLU A 201 9.45 -50.09 -7.23
N LYS A 202 10.17 -50.95 -6.51
CA LYS A 202 10.24 -50.97 -5.04
C LYS A 202 11.44 -50.19 -4.51
N HIS A 203 12.52 -50.13 -5.28
CA HIS A 203 13.78 -49.49 -4.91
C HIS A 203 14.15 -48.48 -6.00
N LYS A 204 13.53 -47.31 -5.94
CA LYS A 204 13.80 -46.24 -6.89
C LYS A 204 15.17 -45.62 -6.65
N ALA A 205 15.73 -44.98 -7.67
CA ALA A 205 16.91 -44.11 -7.54
C ALA A 205 16.55 -42.69 -7.99
N VAL A 206 17.26 -41.70 -7.47
CA VAL A 206 17.10 -40.30 -7.88
C VAL A 206 18.22 -39.92 -8.84
N ILE A 207 17.86 -39.28 -9.95
CA ILE A 207 18.81 -38.56 -10.80
C ILE A 207 18.46 -37.09 -10.70
N ASN A 208 19.38 -36.30 -10.16
CA ASN A 208 19.17 -34.88 -9.93
C ASN A 208 19.95 -34.05 -10.95
N ILE A 209 19.27 -33.11 -11.61
CA ILE A 209 19.82 -32.27 -12.65
C ILE A 209 19.92 -30.84 -12.13
N PRO A 210 21.09 -30.42 -11.62
CA PRO A 210 21.24 -29.09 -11.02
C PRO A 210 21.52 -28.01 -12.05
N THR A 211 20.97 -26.81 -11.90
CA THR A 211 21.52 -25.61 -12.58
C THR A 211 22.57 -24.94 -11.70
N THR A 212 23.64 -25.67 -11.35
CA THR A 212 24.71 -25.22 -10.41
C THR A 212 25.15 -23.77 -10.65
N VAL A 213 25.24 -23.37 -11.92
CA VAL A 213 25.20 -21.95 -12.31
C VAL A 213 24.15 -21.80 -13.40
N GLN A 214 23.17 -20.93 -13.19
CA GLN A 214 22.13 -20.65 -14.18
C GLN A 214 22.73 -19.82 -15.33
N VAL A 215 23.04 -20.46 -16.47
CA VAL A 215 23.69 -19.79 -17.63
C VAL A 215 22.80 -19.65 -18.87
N ALA A 216 21.63 -20.28 -18.87
CA ALA A 216 20.71 -20.30 -20.01
C ALA A 216 19.36 -19.63 -19.67
N MET A 217 18.49 -19.52 -20.67
CA MET A 217 17.08 -19.15 -20.46
C MET A 217 16.27 -20.39 -20.06
N PRO A 218 15.15 -20.26 -19.34
CA PRO A 218 14.43 -21.42 -18.78
C PRO A 218 13.93 -22.44 -19.81
N HIS A 219 13.51 -21.99 -20.99
CA HIS A 219 13.08 -22.91 -22.05
C HIS A 219 14.21 -23.83 -22.54
N VAL A 220 15.48 -23.42 -22.41
CA VAL A 220 16.64 -24.26 -22.72
C VAL A 220 16.76 -25.38 -21.69
N PHE A 221 16.65 -25.03 -20.40
CA PHE A 221 16.70 -26.01 -19.32
C PHE A 221 15.53 -27.00 -19.42
N ALA A 222 14.33 -26.54 -19.73
CA ALA A 222 13.17 -27.40 -19.99
C ALA A 222 13.42 -28.42 -21.11
N CYS A 223 13.99 -27.97 -22.24
CA CYS A 223 14.36 -28.87 -23.34
C CYS A 223 15.43 -29.89 -22.93
N GLN A 224 16.39 -29.49 -22.10
CA GLN A 224 17.42 -30.36 -21.54
C GLN A 224 16.83 -31.42 -20.62
N VAL A 225 15.96 -31.02 -19.69
CA VAL A 225 15.25 -31.92 -18.77
C VAL A 225 14.36 -32.89 -19.54
N GLU A 226 13.59 -32.44 -20.54
CA GLU A 226 12.73 -33.32 -21.35
C GLU A 226 13.56 -34.36 -22.13
N TYR A 227 14.72 -33.96 -22.65
CA TYR A 227 15.63 -34.90 -23.29
C TYR A 227 16.16 -35.94 -22.30
N ILE A 228 16.57 -35.53 -21.11
CA ILE A 228 17.02 -36.47 -20.06
C ILE A 228 15.87 -37.41 -19.67
N HIS A 229 14.67 -36.87 -19.41
CA HIS A 229 13.47 -37.63 -19.12
C HIS A 229 13.21 -38.76 -20.15
N LYS A 230 13.39 -38.47 -21.44
CA LYS A 230 13.15 -39.42 -22.53
C LYS A 230 14.28 -40.42 -22.78
N ASN A 231 15.49 -40.16 -22.27
CA ASN A 231 16.69 -40.95 -22.59
C ASN A 231 17.35 -41.61 -21.36
N LEU A 232 16.83 -41.40 -20.16
CA LEU A 232 17.24 -42.17 -18.99
C LEU A 232 16.73 -43.61 -19.10
N LYS A 233 17.62 -44.56 -18.79
CA LYS A 233 17.26 -45.96 -18.55
C LYS A 233 16.45 -46.06 -17.25
N TYR A 234 15.68 -47.13 -17.12
CA TYR A 234 14.89 -47.41 -15.91
C TYR A 234 13.94 -46.26 -15.54
N ARG A 235 13.43 -45.50 -16.52
CA ARG A 235 12.71 -44.23 -16.28
C ARG A 235 11.58 -44.35 -15.26
N ASP A 236 10.79 -45.42 -15.28
CA ASP A 236 9.68 -45.66 -14.33
C ASP A 236 10.15 -45.90 -12.88
N SER A 237 11.40 -46.30 -12.71
CA SER A 237 12.09 -46.55 -11.43
C SER A 237 13.07 -45.43 -11.06
N VAL A 238 13.11 -44.35 -11.85
CA VAL A 238 13.90 -43.15 -11.56
C VAL A 238 12.98 -42.02 -11.15
N VAL A 239 13.33 -41.35 -10.05
CA VAL A 239 12.78 -40.04 -9.69
C VAL A 239 13.69 -38.99 -10.31
N LEU A 240 13.20 -38.27 -11.33
CA LEU A 240 13.97 -37.20 -11.97
C LEU A 240 13.82 -35.92 -11.14
N SER A 241 14.90 -35.49 -10.49
CA SER A 241 14.95 -34.28 -9.67
C SER A 241 15.58 -33.12 -10.43
N VAL A 242 15.17 -31.90 -10.11
CA VAL A 242 15.82 -30.66 -10.56
C VAL A 242 16.25 -29.84 -9.36
N HIS A 243 17.43 -29.25 -9.45
CA HIS A 243 18.00 -28.39 -8.40
C HIS A 243 18.44 -27.05 -9.02
N PRO A 244 17.53 -26.11 -9.25
CA PRO A 244 17.89 -24.87 -9.91
C PRO A 244 18.51 -23.85 -8.95
N HIS A 245 19.60 -23.20 -9.36
CA HIS A 245 20.05 -21.93 -8.77
C HIS A 245 19.47 -20.74 -9.53
N ASN A 246 19.77 -19.53 -9.06
CA ASN A 246 19.09 -18.31 -9.47
C ASN A 246 19.98 -17.22 -10.13
N ASP A 247 21.11 -17.58 -10.73
CA ASP A 247 22.12 -16.60 -11.19
C ASP A 247 21.60 -15.62 -12.26
N ARG A 248 20.51 -15.97 -12.96
CA ARG A 248 19.82 -15.11 -13.94
C ARG A 248 18.43 -14.70 -13.49
N GLY A 249 18.09 -14.88 -12.21
CA GLY A 249 16.80 -14.55 -11.62
C GLY A 249 15.65 -15.42 -12.13
N CYS A 250 15.93 -16.61 -12.67
CA CYS A 250 14.92 -17.47 -13.30
C CYS A 250 14.78 -18.85 -12.63
N GLY A 251 15.30 -19.05 -11.42
CA GLY A 251 15.29 -20.36 -10.74
C GLY A 251 13.88 -20.96 -10.60
N ILE A 252 12.89 -20.12 -10.30
CA ILE A 252 11.46 -20.49 -10.24
C ILE A 252 10.99 -21.05 -11.59
N SER A 253 11.26 -20.34 -12.68
CA SER A 253 10.86 -20.76 -14.03
C SER A 253 11.60 -22.03 -14.48
N ASP A 254 12.87 -22.20 -14.10
CA ASP A 254 13.63 -23.43 -14.37
C ASP A 254 12.98 -24.64 -13.69
N ALA A 255 12.54 -24.49 -12.43
CA ALA A 255 11.84 -25.55 -11.70
C ALA A 255 10.47 -25.87 -12.30
N GLU A 256 9.62 -24.86 -12.51
CA GLU A 256 8.28 -25.06 -13.06
C GLU A 256 8.33 -25.70 -14.45
N PHE A 257 9.20 -25.21 -15.34
CA PHE A 257 9.36 -25.81 -16.66
C PHE A 257 10.02 -27.19 -16.59
N GLY A 258 10.90 -27.44 -15.62
CA GLY A 258 11.46 -28.76 -15.35
C GLY A 258 10.37 -29.78 -15.00
N ILE A 259 9.41 -29.41 -14.16
CA ILE A 259 8.24 -30.24 -13.81
C ILE A 259 7.40 -30.52 -15.07
N LEU A 260 7.08 -29.48 -15.86
CA LEU A 260 6.36 -29.67 -17.12
C LEU A 260 7.11 -30.57 -18.11
N ALA A 261 8.44 -30.50 -18.12
CA ALA A 261 9.35 -31.34 -18.91
C ALA A 261 9.49 -32.78 -18.41
N GLY A 262 8.92 -33.11 -17.25
CA GLY A 262 8.84 -34.47 -16.72
C GLY A 262 9.79 -34.76 -15.56
N ALA A 263 10.23 -33.73 -14.84
CA ALA A 263 10.78 -33.88 -13.50
C ALA A 263 9.68 -34.27 -12.49
N ASP A 264 10.03 -35.13 -11.55
CA ASP A 264 9.15 -35.66 -10.51
C ASP A 264 9.38 -34.98 -9.15
N ARG A 265 10.54 -34.31 -9.00
CA ARG A 265 11.08 -33.82 -7.73
C ARG A 265 11.79 -32.48 -7.91
N VAL A 266 11.74 -31.62 -6.91
CA VAL A 266 12.45 -30.34 -6.87
C VAL A 266 13.23 -30.21 -5.57
N GLU A 267 14.50 -29.85 -5.70
CA GLU A 267 15.35 -29.42 -4.59
C GLU A 267 15.46 -27.90 -4.55
N GLY A 268 15.33 -27.32 -3.36
CA GLY A 268 15.45 -25.89 -3.17
C GLY A 268 15.50 -25.51 -1.70
N THR A 269 15.31 -24.23 -1.41
CA THR A 269 15.32 -23.72 -0.03
C THR A 269 14.15 -22.80 0.27
N LEU A 270 13.89 -22.58 1.55
CA LEU A 270 12.98 -21.52 1.97
C LEU A 270 13.55 -20.16 1.60
N PHE A 271 12.72 -19.33 0.96
CA PHE A 271 13.05 -17.96 0.55
C PHE A 271 14.28 -17.84 -0.36
N GLY A 272 14.67 -18.93 -1.04
CA GLY A 272 15.75 -18.93 -2.00
C GLY A 272 17.15 -18.74 -1.39
N ASN A 273 17.38 -19.20 -0.16
CA ASN A 273 18.72 -19.30 0.40
C ASN A 273 19.64 -20.22 -0.43
N GLY A 274 20.95 -19.99 -0.41
CA GLY A 274 21.94 -20.85 -1.03
C GLY A 274 23.06 -20.06 -1.67
N GLU A 275 23.96 -20.79 -2.32
CA GLU A 275 25.16 -20.23 -2.92
C GLU A 275 24.87 -19.05 -3.89
N ARG A 276 25.62 -17.95 -3.73
CA ARG A 276 25.60 -16.73 -4.57
C ARG A 276 24.24 -16.00 -4.62
N THR A 277 23.38 -16.47 -5.52
CA THR A 277 22.06 -15.89 -5.82
C THR A 277 20.94 -16.75 -5.25
N GLY A 278 21.29 -17.87 -4.61
CA GLY A 278 20.35 -18.76 -3.97
C GLY A 278 19.99 -19.98 -4.79
N ASN A 279 19.37 -20.94 -4.09
CA ASN A 279 18.57 -21.99 -4.71
C ASN A 279 17.20 -21.44 -5.13
N VAL A 280 16.43 -22.25 -5.83
CA VAL A 280 15.02 -21.96 -6.08
C VAL A 280 14.25 -21.85 -4.76
N ASP A 281 13.39 -20.84 -4.66
CA ASP A 281 12.55 -20.60 -3.48
C ASP A 281 11.34 -21.56 -3.47
N LEU A 282 11.35 -22.50 -2.53
CA LEU A 282 10.31 -23.50 -2.36
C LEU A 282 9.00 -22.91 -1.84
N VAL A 283 9.04 -21.78 -1.11
CA VAL A 283 7.83 -21.07 -0.67
C VAL A 283 7.11 -20.52 -1.88
N THR A 284 7.84 -19.84 -2.77
CA THR A 284 7.28 -19.30 -4.02
C THR A 284 6.73 -20.42 -4.90
N LEU A 285 7.46 -21.52 -5.12
CA LEU A 285 6.97 -22.63 -5.95
C LEU A 285 5.70 -23.28 -5.40
N ALA A 286 5.66 -23.56 -4.09
CA ALA A 286 4.51 -24.15 -3.45
C ALA A 286 3.28 -23.23 -3.57
N MET A 287 3.44 -21.94 -3.31
CA MET A 287 2.34 -20.98 -3.39
C MET A 287 1.90 -20.67 -4.83
N ASN A 288 2.79 -20.76 -5.82
CA ASN A 288 2.42 -20.68 -7.24
C ASN A 288 1.45 -21.80 -7.62
N MET A 289 1.64 -23.01 -7.09
CA MET A 289 0.70 -24.13 -7.30
C MET A 289 -0.66 -23.85 -6.66
N VAL A 290 -0.67 -23.33 -5.43
CA VAL A 290 -1.92 -22.94 -4.73
C VAL A 290 -2.67 -21.87 -5.52
N CYS A 291 -1.96 -20.89 -6.10
CA CYS A 291 -2.55 -19.87 -6.96
C CYS A 291 -3.27 -20.46 -8.20
N HIS A 292 -2.83 -21.62 -8.67
CA HIS A 292 -3.46 -22.36 -9.77
C HIS A 292 -4.45 -23.44 -9.31
N GLY A 293 -4.77 -23.51 -8.01
CA GLY A 293 -5.71 -24.48 -7.44
C GLY A 293 -5.14 -25.88 -7.26
N VAL A 294 -3.81 -26.00 -7.15
CA VAL A 294 -3.09 -27.26 -6.94
C VAL A 294 -2.52 -27.25 -5.53
N GLU A 295 -2.87 -28.25 -4.72
CA GLU A 295 -2.30 -28.40 -3.38
C GLU A 295 -0.80 -28.71 -3.48
N SER A 296 0.03 -27.92 -2.80
CA SER A 296 1.48 -28.14 -2.74
C SER A 296 1.87 -29.26 -1.78
N GLY A 297 1.04 -29.57 -0.79
CA GLY A 297 1.37 -30.47 0.32
C GLY A 297 2.27 -29.85 1.40
N LEU A 298 2.59 -28.55 1.30
CA LEU A 298 3.36 -27.79 2.30
C LEU A 298 2.44 -26.74 2.96
N ASP A 299 2.54 -26.60 4.27
CA ASP A 299 1.73 -25.66 5.06
C ASP A 299 2.43 -24.30 5.23
N PHE A 300 1.93 -23.31 4.50
CA PHE A 300 2.33 -21.90 4.63
C PHE A 300 1.20 -21.01 5.18
N SER A 301 0.24 -21.59 5.89
CA SER A 301 -0.87 -20.86 6.53
C SER A 301 -0.40 -19.80 7.55
N HIS A 302 0.83 -19.92 8.04
CA HIS A 302 1.47 -18.97 8.96
C HIS A 302 2.84 -18.53 8.43
N ILE A 303 2.88 -18.05 7.18
CA ILE A 303 4.13 -17.73 6.47
C ILE A 303 5.04 -16.75 7.21
N MET A 304 4.46 -15.82 7.99
CA MET A 304 5.24 -14.84 8.76
C MET A 304 6.00 -15.51 9.91
N LYS A 305 5.44 -16.53 10.56
CA LYS A 305 6.16 -17.31 11.58
C LYS A 305 7.32 -18.08 10.95
N VAL A 306 7.13 -18.65 9.76
CA VAL A 306 8.19 -19.32 9.00
C VAL A 306 9.30 -18.33 8.64
N ARG A 307 8.95 -17.13 8.16
CA ARG A 307 9.90 -16.05 7.89
C ARG A 307 10.67 -15.61 9.13
N GLU A 308 9.98 -15.37 10.25
CA GLU A 308 10.60 -14.96 11.51
C GLU A 308 11.63 -16.00 12.00
N ASN A 309 11.25 -17.28 11.99
CA ASN A 309 12.14 -18.36 12.36
C ASN A 309 13.32 -18.49 11.38
N TYR A 310 13.07 -18.39 10.08
CA TYR A 310 14.11 -18.39 9.05
C TYR A 310 15.12 -17.26 9.28
N GLU A 311 14.67 -16.02 9.43
CA GLU A 311 15.55 -14.86 9.62
C GLU A 311 16.33 -14.96 10.95
N LEU A 312 15.71 -15.50 11.99
CA LEU A 312 16.36 -15.73 13.28
C LEU A 312 17.47 -16.78 13.19
N LEU A 313 17.18 -17.93 12.59
CA LEU A 313 18.09 -19.08 12.56
C LEU A 313 19.21 -18.93 11.54
N THR A 314 18.96 -18.22 10.42
CA THR A 314 19.95 -18.03 9.36
C THR A 314 20.71 -16.71 9.45
N GLY A 315 20.21 -15.74 10.23
CA GLY A 315 20.69 -14.36 10.22
C GLY A 315 20.41 -13.59 8.93
N MET A 316 19.74 -14.21 7.94
CA MET A 316 19.37 -13.56 6.68
C MET A 316 18.11 -12.72 6.82
N LYS A 317 17.82 -11.93 5.78
CA LYS A 317 16.60 -11.12 5.67
C LYS A 317 15.84 -11.49 4.41
N VAL A 318 14.54 -11.70 4.56
CA VAL A 318 13.64 -11.87 3.42
C VAL A 318 13.29 -10.49 2.88
N ASP A 319 13.54 -10.28 1.59
CA ASP A 319 13.31 -8.99 0.94
C ASP A 319 11.81 -8.61 0.99
N GLU A 320 11.54 -7.31 1.12
CA GLU A 320 10.20 -6.73 1.17
C GLU A 320 9.30 -7.12 -0.02
N ARG A 321 9.89 -7.55 -1.13
CA ARG A 321 9.20 -7.93 -2.38
C ARG A 321 9.29 -9.42 -2.70
N THR A 322 9.83 -10.24 -1.80
CA THR A 322 9.84 -11.71 -1.95
C THR A 322 8.39 -12.19 -2.09
N PRO A 323 8.03 -12.95 -3.15
CA PRO A 323 6.66 -13.39 -3.37
C PRO A 323 6.04 -14.02 -2.11
N TYR A 324 4.77 -13.71 -1.85
CA TYR A 324 3.95 -14.19 -0.72
C TYR A 324 4.39 -13.76 0.70
N ALA A 325 5.69 -13.69 0.98
CA ALA A 325 6.22 -13.45 2.33
C ALA A 325 6.75 -12.02 2.58
N GLY A 326 7.10 -11.30 1.53
CA GLY A 326 7.64 -9.94 1.63
C GLY A 326 6.62 -8.94 2.16
N ASP A 327 7.08 -7.94 2.89
CA ASP A 327 6.19 -6.97 3.57
C ASP A 327 5.25 -6.24 2.61
N LEU A 328 5.67 -5.99 1.36
CA LEU A 328 4.94 -5.18 0.39
C LEU A 328 4.05 -5.98 -0.59
N VAL A 329 4.04 -7.32 -0.52
CA VAL A 329 3.41 -8.15 -1.56
C VAL A 329 1.87 -8.16 -1.51
N PHE A 330 1.29 -7.81 -0.36
CA PHE A 330 -0.16 -7.64 -0.19
C PHE A 330 -0.54 -6.17 0.01
N THR A 331 0.29 -5.25 -0.48
CA THR A 331 0.12 -3.80 -0.30
C THR A 331 -0.15 -3.13 -1.65
N ALA A 332 -1.18 -2.27 -1.70
CA ALA A 332 -1.50 -1.48 -2.88
C ALA A 332 -1.27 0.02 -2.62
N PHE A 333 -0.27 0.61 -3.29
CA PHE A 333 0.04 2.04 -3.15
C PHE A 333 -0.84 2.95 -4.03
N SER A 334 -1.40 2.41 -5.12
CA SER A 334 -2.26 3.19 -6.02
C SER A 334 -3.69 3.26 -5.48
N GLY A 335 -4.24 4.47 -5.36
CA GLY A 335 -5.63 4.66 -4.96
C GLY A 335 -6.64 3.96 -5.88
N SER A 336 -6.33 3.80 -7.18
CA SER A 336 -7.20 3.04 -8.10
C SER A 336 -7.16 1.53 -7.83
N HIS A 337 -6.01 0.99 -7.45
CA HIS A 337 -5.88 -0.42 -7.08
C HIS A 337 -6.60 -0.68 -5.75
N GLN A 338 -6.43 0.23 -4.76
CA GLN A 338 -7.12 0.16 -3.48
C GLN A 338 -8.65 0.17 -3.65
N ASP A 339 -9.18 1.03 -4.52
CA ASP A 339 -10.61 1.08 -4.85
C ASP A 339 -11.10 -0.23 -5.49
N ALA A 340 -10.34 -0.78 -6.44
CA ALA A 340 -10.67 -2.05 -7.09
C ALA A 340 -10.61 -3.25 -6.13
N ILE A 341 -9.61 -3.31 -5.25
CA ILE A 341 -9.50 -4.32 -4.18
C ILE A 341 -10.71 -4.21 -3.25
N SER A 342 -11.03 -2.99 -2.79
CA SER A 342 -12.17 -2.75 -1.89
C SER A 342 -13.49 -3.21 -2.50
N LYS A 343 -13.72 -2.93 -3.79
CA LYS A 343 -14.89 -3.40 -4.53
C LYS A 343 -14.89 -4.92 -4.73
N GLY A 344 -13.75 -5.53 -5.02
CA GLY A 344 -13.61 -6.98 -5.12
C GLY A 344 -13.91 -7.69 -3.79
N MET A 345 -13.41 -7.16 -2.67
CA MET A 345 -13.69 -7.65 -1.33
C MET A 345 -15.17 -7.51 -0.97
N ALA A 346 -15.80 -6.36 -1.27
CA ALA A 346 -17.24 -6.17 -1.06
C ALA A 346 -18.08 -7.16 -1.90
N TRP A 347 -17.75 -7.33 -3.18
CA TRP A 347 -18.40 -8.29 -4.07
C TRP A 347 -18.33 -9.72 -3.53
N ARG A 348 -17.16 -10.11 -3.00
CA ARG A 348 -16.96 -11.40 -2.34
C ARG A 348 -17.81 -11.53 -1.07
N ASN A 349 -17.83 -10.51 -0.21
CA ASN A 349 -18.58 -10.52 1.05
C ASN A 349 -20.11 -10.57 0.84
N GLU A 350 -20.59 -10.06 -0.29
CA GLU A 350 -21.99 -10.21 -0.74
C GLU A 350 -22.32 -11.62 -1.26
N GLY A 351 -21.36 -12.55 -1.23
CA GLY A 351 -21.53 -13.94 -1.67
C GLY A 351 -21.47 -14.14 -3.19
N LYS A 352 -21.11 -13.10 -3.96
CA LYS A 352 -21.18 -13.13 -5.43
C LYS A 352 -20.04 -13.87 -6.11
N SER A 353 -18.98 -14.23 -5.37
CA SER A 353 -17.85 -15.04 -5.88
C SER A 353 -17.94 -16.52 -5.51
N GLY A 354 -18.99 -16.95 -4.78
CA GLY A 354 -19.04 -18.29 -4.21
C GLY A 354 -17.82 -18.57 -3.31
N SER A 355 -17.16 -19.71 -3.53
CA SER A 355 -15.93 -20.11 -2.82
C SER A 355 -14.64 -19.64 -3.49
N LYS A 356 -14.69 -19.05 -4.70
CA LYS A 356 -13.48 -18.71 -5.45
C LYS A 356 -12.92 -17.35 -5.03
N TRP A 357 -11.59 -17.25 -4.99
CA TRP A 357 -10.89 -15.98 -4.88
C TRP A 357 -10.91 -15.24 -6.21
N THR A 358 -11.42 -14.00 -6.22
CA THR A 358 -11.59 -13.19 -7.44
C THR A 358 -11.28 -11.71 -7.23
N VAL A 359 -10.50 -11.38 -6.19
CA VAL A 359 -10.23 -9.98 -5.83
C VAL A 359 -9.14 -9.42 -6.76
N PRO A 360 -9.37 -8.26 -7.43
CA PRO A 360 -8.37 -7.67 -8.32
C PRO A 360 -7.04 -7.39 -7.60
N TYR A 361 -5.92 -7.51 -8.32
CA TYR A 361 -4.56 -7.21 -7.86
C TYR A 361 -3.99 -8.08 -6.74
N LEU A 362 -4.77 -8.99 -6.15
CA LEU A 362 -4.30 -9.95 -5.15
C LEU A 362 -4.38 -11.36 -5.73
N PRO A 363 -3.27 -12.06 -5.96
CA PRO A 363 -3.29 -13.40 -6.57
C PRO A 363 -3.93 -14.46 -5.67
N VAL A 364 -3.76 -14.32 -4.36
CA VAL A 364 -4.31 -15.20 -3.32
C VAL A 364 -4.98 -14.37 -2.24
N ASP A 365 -5.84 -14.98 -1.41
CA ASP A 365 -6.34 -14.34 -0.19
C ASP A 365 -5.18 -14.22 0.81
N PRO A 366 -4.77 -13.01 1.26
CA PRO A 366 -3.70 -12.89 2.24
C PRO A 366 -3.97 -13.71 3.51
N LYS A 367 -5.24 -13.94 3.86
CA LYS A 367 -5.61 -14.73 5.04
C LYS A 367 -5.23 -16.20 4.93
N ASP A 368 -5.17 -16.74 3.71
CA ASP A 368 -4.81 -18.15 3.49
C ASP A 368 -3.34 -18.41 3.85
N VAL A 369 -2.52 -17.36 3.95
CA VAL A 369 -1.11 -17.41 4.41
C VAL A 369 -0.90 -16.68 5.75
N GLY A 370 -1.99 -16.42 6.49
CA GLY A 370 -1.91 -15.81 7.83
C GLY A 370 -1.55 -14.32 7.80
N ARG A 371 -1.83 -13.66 6.67
CA ARG A 371 -1.61 -12.23 6.47
C ARG A 371 -2.92 -11.48 6.25
N GLU A 372 -2.83 -10.15 6.25
CA GLU A 372 -3.94 -9.28 5.94
C GLU A 372 -3.56 -8.34 4.78
N TYR A 373 -4.57 -7.92 4.02
CA TYR A 373 -4.40 -6.81 3.09
C TYR A 373 -4.22 -5.52 3.90
N GLU A 374 -3.07 -4.88 3.77
CA GLU A 374 -2.76 -3.66 4.53
C GLU A 374 -3.45 -2.43 3.90
N SER A 375 -4.72 -2.20 4.26
CA SER A 375 -5.48 -1.03 3.81
C SER A 375 -4.95 0.30 4.37
N ASP A 376 -4.19 0.23 5.45
CA ASP A 376 -3.69 1.40 6.20
C ASP A 376 -2.43 2.02 5.58
N VAL A 377 -1.85 1.38 4.56
CA VAL A 377 -0.72 1.91 3.78
C VAL A 377 -1.24 2.88 2.70
N ILE A 378 -2.02 3.87 3.10
CA ILE A 378 -2.27 5.04 2.25
C ILE A 378 -1.07 5.96 2.39
N ARG A 379 0.05 5.59 1.75
CA ARG A 379 1.23 6.45 1.65
C ARG A 379 0.94 7.56 0.65
N ILE A 380 0.68 8.77 1.16
CA ILE A 380 0.46 9.94 0.31
C ILE A 380 1.79 10.50 -0.14
N ASN A 381 2.12 10.21 -1.39
CA ASN A 381 3.24 10.80 -2.12
C ASN A 381 2.71 11.58 -3.34
N SER A 382 3.63 12.16 -4.12
CA SER A 382 3.32 12.95 -5.32
C SER A 382 2.48 12.21 -6.38
N GLN A 383 2.35 10.88 -6.28
CA GLN A 383 1.57 10.01 -7.18
C GLN A 383 0.21 9.60 -6.62
N SER A 384 -0.12 9.96 -5.38
CA SER A 384 -1.38 9.58 -4.74
C SER A 384 -2.59 10.34 -5.32
N GLY A 385 -3.70 9.62 -5.53
CA GLY A 385 -4.92 10.15 -6.15
C GLY A 385 -5.78 11.02 -5.21
N LYS A 386 -6.62 11.90 -5.78
CA LYS A 386 -7.46 12.88 -5.06
C LYS A 386 -8.37 12.25 -3.97
N GLY A 387 -8.81 11.00 -4.17
CA GLY A 387 -9.67 10.28 -3.22
C GLY A 387 -8.99 9.83 -1.92
N GLY A 388 -7.66 9.65 -1.93
CA GLY A 388 -6.92 9.09 -0.79
C GLY A 388 -6.93 10.00 0.44
N ILE A 389 -6.79 11.32 0.25
CA ILE A 389 -6.73 12.29 1.36
C ILE A 389 -8.07 12.37 2.11
N ALA A 390 -9.18 12.46 1.36
CA ALA A 390 -10.52 12.50 1.94
C ALA A 390 -10.84 11.19 2.67
N PHE A 391 -10.38 10.05 2.16
CA PHE A 391 -10.52 8.77 2.83
C PHE A 391 -9.76 8.72 4.16
N ILE A 392 -8.49 9.14 4.21
CA ILE A 392 -7.70 9.20 5.46
C ILE A 392 -8.38 10.11 6.49
N LEU A 393 -8.78 11.32 6.10
CA LEU A 393 -9.43 12.25 7.01
C LEU A 393 -10.73 11.69 7.60
N LYS A 394 -11.48 10.92 6.81
CA LYS A 394 -12.69 10.24 7.26
C LYS A 394 -12.38 9.03 8.17
N GLN A 395 -11.48 8.15 7.75
CA GLN A 395 -11.21 6.88 8.42
C GLN A 395 -10.44 7.07 9.72
N ASN A 396 -9.40 7.89 9.72
CA ASN A 396 -8.49 8.06 10.85
C ASN A 396 -8.95 9.16 11.81
N PHE A 397 -9.71 10.14 11.31
CA PHE A 397 -10.04 11.35 12.08
C PHE A 397 -11.54 11.73 12.05
N GLY A 398 -12.38 10.97 11.35
CA GLY A 398 -13.84 11.16 11.30
C GLY A 398 -14.34 12.39 10.52
N PHE A 399 -13.50 13.05 9.72
CA PHE A 399 -13.91 14.19 8.88
C PHE A 399 -14.42 13.74 7.51
N SER A 400 -15.74 13.75 7.32
CA SER A 400 -16.38 13.58 6.01
C SER A 400 -16.46 14.93 5.30
N LEU A 401 -15.54 15.18 4.35
CA LEU A 401 -15.48 16.45 3.64
C LEU A 401 -16.61 16.61 2.61
N PRO A 402 -17.19 17.81 2.44
CA PRO A 402 -18.07 18.15 1.31
C PRO A 402 -17.37 17.96 -0.04
N ASP A 403 -18.13 17.60 -1.10
CA ASP A 403 -17.55 17.27 -2.41
C ASP A 403 -16.69 18.41 -3.01
N GLY A 404 -17.17 19.66 -2.94
CA GLY A 404 -16.42 20.82 -3.40
C GLY A 404 -15.15 21.11 -2.59
N MET A 405 -15.06 20.61 -1.35
CA MET A 405 -13.90 20.79 -0.47
C MET A 405 -12.85 19.69 -0.67
N LYS A 406 -13.26 18.46 -1.03
CA LYS A 406 -12.35 17.31 -1.26
C LYS A 406 -11.24 17.65 -2.26
N GLU A 407 -11.60 18.34 -3.33
CA GLU A 407 -10.64 18.72 -4.38
C GLU A 407 -9.62 19.75 -3.88
N GLU A 408 -10.07 20.80 -3.18
CA GLU A 408 -9.20 21.85 -2.67
C GLU A 408 -8.21 21.32 -1.61
N VAL A 409 -8.71 20.54 -0.65
CA VAL A 409 -7.89 19.87 0.38
C VAL A 409 -6.91 18.90 -0.29
N GLY A 410 -7.36 18.19 -1.33
CA GLY A 410 -6.54 17.33 -2.17
C GLY A 410 -5.32 18.04 -2.73
N TYR A 411 -5.54 19.20 -3.38
CA TYR A 411 -4.47 20.00 -3.96
C TYR A 411 -3.52 20.59 -2.92
N LEU A 412 -4.06 21.07 -1.79
CA LEU A 412 -3.25 21.64 -0.71
C LEU A 412 -2.25 20.62 -0.16
N VAL A 413 -2.74 19.46 0.29
CA VAL A 413 -1.90 18.44 0.94
C VAL A 413 -0.88 17.89 -0.04
N LYS A 414 -1.27 17.68 -1.31
CA LYS A 414 -0.34 17.27 -2.37
C LYS A 414 0.75 18.33 -2.60
N GLY A 415 0.39 19.60 -2.68
CA GLY A 415 1.35 20.69 -2.84
C GLY A 415 2.36 20.78 -1.68
N VAL A 416 1.95 20.42 -0.45
CA VAL A 416 2.87 20.33 0.70
C VAL A 416 3.79 19.12 0.59
N SER A 417 3.29 17.94 0.24
CA SER A 417 4.11 16.73 0.01
C SER A 417 5.13 16.95 -1.11
N ASP A 418 4.71 17.52 -2.24
CA ASP A 418 5.56 17.81 -3.39
C ASP A 418 6.72 18.75 -3.02
N LYS A 419 6.44 19.81 -2.24
CA LYS A 419 7.48 20.75 -1.77
C LYS A 419 8.45 20.13 -0.78
N ARG A 420 7.97 19.20 0.06
CA ARG A 420 8.80 18.53 1.05
C ARG A 420 9.57 17.34 0.48
N HIS A 421 9.24 16.87 -0.73
CA HIS A 421 9.73 15.62 -1.31
C HIS A 421 9.62 14.42 -0.36
N GLN A 422 8.54 14.40 0.44
CA GLN A 422 8.34 13.42 1.50
C GLN A 422 6.90 12.92 1.52
N GLU A 423 6.76 11.67 1.94
CA GLU A 423 5.46 11.09 2.26
C GLU A 423 4.90 11.75 3.52
N LEU A 424 3.59 11.98 3.55
CA LEU A 424 2.90 12.55 4.71
C LEU A 424 2.21 11.44 5.49
N ALA A 425 2.51 11.34 6.79
CA ALA A 425 1.76 10.44 7.67
C ALA A 425 0.34 10.98 7.89
N PRO A 426 -0.64 10.14 8.32
CA PRO A 426 -1.99 10.60 8.63
C PRO A 426 -2.02 11.81 9.60
N ALA A 427 -1.12 11.82 10.59
CA ALA A 427 -1.00 12.93 11.54
C ALA A 427 -0.56 14.24 10.87
N ASP A 428 0.34 14.19 9.88
CA ASP A 428 0.78 15.36 9.11
C ASP A 428 -0.36 15.90 8.25
N ILE A 429 -1.12 15.00 7.61
CA ILE A 429 -2.29 15.36 6.80
C ILE A 429 -3.34 16.07 7.67
N TYR A 430 -3.63 15.53 8.85
CA TYR A 430 -4.54 16.16 9.80
C TYR A 430 -4.01 17.51 10.28
N GLN A 431 -2.71 17.63 10.54
CA GLN A 431 -2.11 18.89 10.97
C GLN A 431 -2.21 19.97 9.87
N ILE A 432 -1.90 19.63 8.62
CA ILE A 432 -2.07 20.53 7.47
C ILE A 432 -3.53 20.94 7.31
N PHE A 433 -4.45 19.98 7.39
CA PHE A 433 -5.89 20.24 7.33
C PHE A 433 -6.34 21.17 8.46
N LYS A 434 -5.88 20.93 9.69
CA LYS A 434 -6.21 21.74 10.86
C LYS A 434 -5.68 23.16 10.74
N GLU A 435 -4.42 23.33 10.38
CA GLU A 435 -3.79 24.65 10.20
C GLU A 435 -4.51 25.48 9.15
N ASN A 436 -4.95 24.84 8.06
CA ASN A 436 -5.53 25.55 6.93
C ASN A 436 -7.05 25.68 7.02
N TYR A 437 -7.79 24.83 7.72
CA TYR A 437 -9.26 24.84 7.69
C TYR A 437 -9.93 24.95 9.05
N ILE A 438 -9.23 24.69 10.15
CA ILE A 438 -9.82 24.75 11.50
C ILE A 438 -9.27 25.94 12.29
N SER A 439 -7.95 26.12 12.25
CA SER A 439 -7.21 27.11 13.02
C SER A 439 -7.22 28.57 12.50
N PRO A 440 -7.54 28.90 11.23
CA PRO A 440 -7.50 30.30 10.78
C PRO A 440 -8.39 31.23 11.62
N ARG A 441 -7.75 32.05 12.48
CA ARG A 441 -8.37 33.02 13.42
C ARG A 441 -7.50 34.28 13.59
N THR A 442 -6.71 34.57 12.58
CA THR A 442 -5.62 35.55 12.57
C THR A 442 -6.11 37.00 12.49
N VAL A 443 -7.21 37.25 11.79
CA VAL A 443 -7.81 38.57 11.63
C VAL A 443 -8.82 38.84 12.74
N PHE A 444 -9.70 37.89 13.02
CA PHE A 444 -10.71 38.05 14.06
C PHE A 444 -11.19 36.75 14.69
N GLN A 445 -11.82 36.89 15.84
CA GLN A 445 -12.44 35.81 16.60
C GLN A 445 -13.83 36.21 17.06
N ILE A 446 -14.67 35.22 17.34
CA ILE A 446 -15.97 35.43 17.99
C ILE A 446 -15.94 34.65 19.30
N PRO A 447 -15.47 35.26 20.41
CA PRO A 447 -15.43 34.58 21.70
C PRO A 447 -16.82 34.35 22.30
N GLU A 448 -17.80 35.18 21.94
CA GLU A 448 -19.12 35.18 22.58
C GLU A 448 -20.22 35.60 21.60
N PHE A 449 -21.36 34.91 21.69
CA PHE A 449 -22.56 35.24 20.94
C PHE A 449 -23.81 34.81 21.70
N HIS A 450 -24.85 35.63 21.64
CA HIS A 450 -26.15 35.38 22.28
C HIS A 450 -27.27 35.52 21.27
N PHE A 451 -28.26 34.63 21.33
CA PHE A 451 -29.40 34.65 20.43
C PHE A 451 -30.67 35.06 21.18
N ARG A 452 -31.44 35.95 20.57
CA ARG A 452 -32.81 36.29 20.98
C ARG A 452 -33.77 35.92 19.87
N GLN A 453 -34.90 35.33 20.24
CA GLN A 453 -35.94 34.89 19.31
C GLN A 453 -37.23 35.69 19.56
N GLU A 454 -37.40 36.75 18.77
CA GLU A 454 -38.58 37.64 18.79
C GLU A 454 -38.88 38.02 17.33
N ASN A 455 -39.89 37.40 16.69
CA ASN A 455 -40.23 37.58 15.26
C ASN A 455 -39.06 37.37 14.27
N GLY A 456 -38.14 36.46 14.58
CA GLY A 456 -36.91 36.17 13.82
C GLY A 456 -35.79 35.73 14.76
N ILE A 457 -34.58 35.49 14.24
CA ILE A 457 -33.39 35.23 15.07
C ILE A 457 -32.49 36.46 15.01
N THR A 458 -32.25 37.08 16.16
CA THR A 458 -31.29 38.17 16.33
C THR A 458 -30.12 37.67 17.15
N ALA A 459 -28.91 37.83 16.62
CA ALA A 459 -27.66 37.51 17.31
C ALA A 459 -26.98 38.79 17.79
N GLN A 460 -26.58 38.80 19.05
CA GLN A 460 -25.59 39.73 19.59
C GLN A 460 -24.25 39.00 19.60
N VAL A 461 -23.29 39.49 18.81
CA VAL A 461 -22.02 38.83 18.52
C VAL A 461 -20.87 39.71 18.97
N THR A 462 -20.03 39.22 19.88
CA THR A 462 -18.79 39.89 20.27
C THR A 462 -17.70 39.48 19.28
N ILE A 463 -17.19 40.44 18.50
CA ILE A 463 -16.10 40.24 17.56
C ILE A 463 -14.83 40.83 18.17
N GLU A 464 -13.78 40.03 18.23
CA GLU A 464 -12.45 40.41 18.70
C GLU A 464 -11.49 40.50 17.51
N GLN A 465 -10.86 41.65 17.32
CA GLN A 465 -9.85 41.91 16.29
C GLN A 465 -8.64 42.59 16.94
N GLY A 466 -7.49 41.90 16.98
CA GLY A 466 -6.31 42.38 17.70
C GLY A 466 -6.59 42.53 19.20
N LYS A 467 -6.55 43.77 19.72
CA LYS A 467 -6.89 44.09 21.12
C LYS A 467 -8.29 44.67 21.28
N GLU A 468 -9.00 44.91 20.19
CA GLU A 468 -10.33 45.52 20.22
C GLU A 468 -11.42 44.44 20.29
N ARG A 469 -12.41 44.67 21.16
CA ARG A 469 -13.63 43.86 21.23
C ARG A 469 -14.83 44.75 20.97
N ARG A 470 -15.69 44.34 20.05
CA ARG A 470 -16.87 45.09 19.66
C ARG A 470 -18.08 44.18 19.56
N VAL A 471 -19.21 44.67 20.06
CA VAL A 471 -20.47 43.94 20.05
C VAL A 471 -21.31 44.40 18.87
N VAL A 472 -21.69 43.47 18.01
CA VAL A 472 -22.52 43.71 16.82
C VAL A 472 -23.82 42.95 16.97
N GLU A 473 -24.95 43.63 16.76
CA GLU A 473 -26.26 43.00 16.68
C GLU A 473 -26.74 42.92 15.23
N ALA A 474 -27.14 41.73 14.80
CA ALA A 474 -27.70 41.50 13.48
C ALA A 474 -28.78 40.41 13.51
N SER A 475 -29.79 40.56 12.64
CA SER A 475 -30.85 39.57 12.46
C SER A 475 -30.59 38.71 11.23
N GLY A 476 -31.11 37.48 11.25
CA GLY A 476 -31.03 36.53 10.14
C GLY A 476 -32.13 35.48 10.22
N ASN A 477 -32.23 34.66 9.17
CA ASN A 477 -33.23 33.60 9.04
C ASN A 477 -32.86 32.34 9.84
N GLY A 478 -31.67 32.32 10.43
CA GLY A 478 -31.11 31.21 11.21
C GLY A 478 -30.03 31.73 12.17
N ARG A 479 -29.63 30.92 13.16
CA ARG A 479 -28.55 31.27 14.11
C ARG A 479 -27.24 31.55 13.37
N LEU A 480 -26.81 30.66 12.48
CA LEU A 480 -25.59 30.87 11.70
C LEU A 480 -25.68 32.10 10.77
N ASP A 481 -26.83 32.30 10.13
CA ASP A 481 -27.08 33.44 9.23
C ASP A 481 -27.04 34.78 9.99
N SER A 482 -27.64 34.86 11.19
CA SER A 482 -27.56 36.05 12.04
C SER A 482 -26.13 36.39 12.46
N VAL A 483 -25.29 35.39 12.75
CA VAL A 483 -23.85 35.60 13.02
C VAL A 483 -23.10 36.03 11.75
N SER A 484 -23.40 35.41 10.60
CA SER A 484 -22.83 35.80 9.31
C SER A 484 -23.14 37.26 8.97
N ASN A 485 -24.37 37.71 9.19
CA ASN A 485 -24.77 39.10 8.96
C ASN A 485 -24.05 40.06 9.91
N ALA A 486 -23.81 39.69 11.17
CA ALA A 486 -23.01 40.49 12.09
C ALA A 486 -21.56 40.64 11.59
N VAL A 487 -20.94 39.56 11.10
CA VAL A 487 -19.60 39.57 10.51
C VAL A 487 -19.55 40.45 9.24
N LYS A 488 -20.53 40.32 8.34
CA LYS A 488 -20.66 41.16 7.13
C LYS A 488 -20.73 42.65 7.49
N MET A 489 -21.56 43.00 8.47
CA MET A 489 -21.70 44.38 8.94
C MET A 489 -20.41 44.92 9.55
N TYR A 490 -19.72 44.11 10.34
CA TYR A 490 -18.47 44.50 11.01
C TYR A 490 -17.36 44.86 10.02
N PHE A 491 -17.11 43.98 9.05
CA PHE A 491 -16.05 44.17 8.05
C PHE A 491 -16.49 45.01 6.85
N GLY A 492 -17.80 45.25 6.68
CA GLY A 492 -18.34 45.90 5.50
C GLY A 492 -18.15 45.07 4.22
N ILE A 493 -18.22 43.75 4.36
CA ILE A 493 -18.06 42.78 3.27
C ILE A 493 -19.40 42.13 2.94
N ASP A 494 -19.60 41.81 1.66
CA ASP A 494 -20.74 41.02 1.21
C ASP A 494 -20.25 39.68 0.65
N TYR A 495 -20.85 38.59 1.13
CA TYR A 495 -20.55 37.22 0.70
C TYR A 495 -21.80 36.35 0.86
N GLU A 496 -21.88 35.26 0.10
CA GLU A 496 -22.96 34.27 0.18
C GLU A 496 -22.50 33.06 0.99
N LEU A 497 -23.33 32.56 1.91
CA LEU A 497 -23.10 31.28 2.56
C LEU A 497 -23.61 30.17 1.62
N ALA A 498 -22.69 29.57 0.87
CA ALA A 498 -23.00 28.71 -0.27
C ALA A 498 -23.14 27.23 0.10
N VAL A 499 -22.39 26.78 1.11
CA VAL A 499 -22.40 25.38 1.55
C VAL A 499 -22.37 25.32 3.07
N TYR A 500 -23.21 24.43 3.62
CA TYR A 500 -23.22 24.06 5.02
C TYR A 500 -23.48 22.56 5.15
N GLU A 501 -22.56 21.85 5.79
CA GLU A 501 -22.71 20.43 6.13
C GLU A 501 -22.23 20.20 7.56
N GLU A 502 -22.79 19.21 8.25
CA GLU A 502 -22.38 18.84 9.61
C GLU A 502 -22.55 17.36 9.90
N HIS A 503 -21.69 16.81 10.77
CA HIS A 503 -21.82 15.45 11.30
C HIS A 503 -21.04 15.26 12.60
N ALA A 504 -21.34 14.17 13.32
CA ALA A 504 -20.60 13.76 14.51
C ALA A 504 -19.30 13.03 14.16
N ILE A 505 -18.18 13.42 14.78
CA ILE A 505 -16.85 12.82 14.56
C ILE A 505 -16.61 11.62 15.48
N SER A 506 -17.27 11.57 16.64
CA SER A 506 -17.13 10.49 17.62
C SER A 506 -18.49 10.01 18.14
N ARG A 507 -18.57 8.78 18.68
CA ARG A 507 -19.80 8.20 19.26
C ARG A 507 -19.84 8.41 20.78
N GLY A 508 -21.01 8.74 21.33
CA GLY A 508 -21.26 8.87 22.78
C GLY A 508 -21.90 10.21 23.16
N SER A 509 -22.27 10.38 24.43
CA SER A 509 -22.90 11.61 24.95
C SER A 509 -21.96 12.82 25.03
N SER A 510 -20.66 12.63 24.80
CA SER A 510 -19.62 13.67 24.66
C SER A 510 -19.09 13.79 23.21
N SER A 511 -19.93 13.43 22.23
CA SER A 511 -19.58 13.47 20.82
C SER A 511 -19.30 14.91 20.35
N LYS A 512 -18.18 15.11 19.63
CA LYS A 512 -17.89 16.39 18.96
C LYS A 512 -18.55 16.44 17.58
N ALA A 513 -19.10 17.60 17.22
CA ALA A 513 -19.65 17.88 15.90
C ALA A 513 -18.62 18.61 15.04
N ALA A 514 -18.41 18.14 13.81
CA ALA A 514 -17.75 18.91 12.75
C ALA A 514 -18.79 19.65 11.92
N ALA A 515 -18.58 20.95 11.73
CA ALA A 515 -19.35 21.75 10.78
C ALA A 515 -18.42 22.26 9.68
N TYR A 516 -18.92 22.28 8.45
CA TYR A 516 -18.23 22.75 7.26
C TYR A 516 -19.01 23.93 6.68
N VAL A 517 -18.36 25.08 6.52
CA VAL A 517 -18.96 26.28 5.95
C VAL A 517 -18.15 26.71 4.73
N GLY A 518 -18.83 26.84 3.59
CA GLY A 518 -18.31 27.44 2.37
C GLY A 518 -18.94 28.80 2.13
N ILE A 519 -18.14 29.86 2.10
CA ILE A 519 -18.60 31.21 1.73
C ILE A 519 -18.07 31.60 0.34
N SER A 520 -18.95 32.12 -0.51
CA SER A 520 -18.64 32.59 -1.85
C SER A 520 -18.58 34.11 -1.87
N CYS A 521 -17.45 34.67 -2.29
CA CYS A 521 -17.28 36.10 -2.48
C CYS A 521 -16.65 36.34 -3.85
N ARG A 522 -17.31 37.16 -4.69
CA ARG A 522 -16.85 37.51 -6.06
C ARG A 522 -16.48 36.28 -6.92
N GLY A 523 -17.23 35.18 -6.77
CA GLY A 523 -17.02 33.93 -7.52
C GLY A 523 -15.90 33.03 -6.99
N LYS A 524 -15.23 33.40 -5.88
CA LYS A 524 -14.25 32.57 -5.19
C LYS A 524 -14.84 31.96 -3.92
N MET A 525 -14.62 30.67 -3.73
CA MET A 525 -15.06 29.93 -2.55
C MET A 525 -14.01 29.96 -1.45
N TYR A 526 -14.44 30.07 -0.20
CA TYR A 526 -13.60 30.02 1.00
C TYR A 526 -14.22 29.03 1.98
N TRP A 527 -13.46 28.00 2.34
CA TRP A 527 -13.90 26.95 3.26
C TRP A 527 -13.33 27.12 4.66
N GLY A 528 -14.19 26.86 5.65
CA GLY A 528 -13.81 26.77 7.05
C GLY A 528 -14.48 25.57 7.71
N VAL A 529 -13.81 25.04 8.73
CA VAL A 529 -14.24 23.87 9.51
C VAL A 529 -14.22 24.23 10.98
N GLY A 530 -15.29 23.89 11.67
CA GLY A 530 -15.43 24.06 13.11
C GLY A 530 -15.58 22.72 13.80
N ILE A 531 -15.10 22.64 15.03
CA ILE A 531 -15.23 21.47 15.88
C ILE A 531 -15.58 21.95 17.28
N ASP A 532 -16.71 21.50 17.80
CA ASP A 532 -17.13 21.76 19.17
C ASP A 532 -18.12 20.66 19.62
N GLU A 533 -18.36 20.54 20.93
CA GLU A 533 -19.42 19.69 21.47
C GLU A 533 -20.81 20.31 21.20
N ASP A 534 -20.87 21.64 21.10
CA ASP A 534 -22.06 22.38 20.72
C ASP A 534 -22.10 22.62 19.20
N ILE A 535 -23.16 22.14 18.56
CA ILE A 535 -23.37 22.23 17.11
C ILE A 535 -23.33 23.68 16.60
N ILE A 536 -23.87 24.63 17.38
CA ILE A 536 -23.88 26.05 17.01
C ILE A 536 -22.48 26.64 17.16
N LYS A 537 -21.74 26.33 18.23
CA LYS A 537 -20.35 26.77 18.37
C LYS A 537 -19.47 26.21 17.26
N SER A 538 -19.67 24.95 16.89
CA SER A 538 -18.97 24.33 15.75
C SER A 538 -19.27 25.09 14.44
N SER A 539 -20.54 25.38 14.18
CA SER A 539 -20.98 26.15 13.00
C SER A 539 -20.38 27.57 12.95
N VAL A 540 -20.39 28.28 14.09
CA VAL A 540 -19.79 29.62 14.19
C VAL A 540 -18.28 29.55 14.00
N ALA A 541 -17.60 28.55 14.58
CA ALA A 541 -16.16 28.37 14.39
C ALA A 541 -15.80 28.10 12.93
N ALA A 542 -16.59 27.30 12.21
CA ALA A 542 -16.43 27.06 10.78
C ALA A 542 -16.55 28.36 9.96
N LEU A 543 -17.58 29.17 10.26
CA LEU A 543 -17.77 30.48 9.64
C LEU A 543 -16.63 31.45 9.95
N VAL A 544 -16.14 31.49 11.20
CA VAL A 544 -14.98 32.32 11.57
C VAL A 544 -13.75 31.90 10.78
N SER A 545 -13.51 30.59 10.62
CA SER A 545 -12.37 30.10 9.84
C SER A 545 -12.47 30.52 8.36
N ALA A 546 -13.63 30.33 7.74
CA ALA A 546 -13.87 30.75 6.36
C ALA A 546 -13.74 32.27 6.19
N GLY A 547 -14.31 33.03 7.13
CA GLY A 547 -14.27 34.48 7.17
C GLY A 547 -12.86 35.05 7.35
N ASN A 548 -12.02 34.41 8.17
CA ASN A 548 -10.62 34.81 8.33
C ASN A 548 -9.83 34.64 7.02
N LYS A 549 -10.03 33.54 6.29
CA LYS A 549 -9.39 33.37 4.98
C LYS A 549 -9.82 34.42 3.96
N LEU A 550 -11.12 34.74 3.94
CA LEU A 550 -11.63 35.81 3.10
C LEU A 550 -10.99 37.14 3.50
N ALA A 551 -10.89 37.43 4.80
CA ALA A 551 -10.36 38.68 5.30
C ALA A 551 -8.84 38.85 5.04
N GLU A 552 -8.06 37.78 5.16
CA GLU A 552 -6.64 37.76 4.78
C GLU A 552 -6.45 38.00 3.29
N GLY A 553 -7.27 37.35 2.45
CA GLY A 553 -7.17 37.48 0.99
C GLY A 553 -7.47 38.89 0.46
N GLU A 554 -8.19 39.71 1.23
CA GLU A 554 -8.58 41.08 0.88
C GLU A 554 -7.79 42.14 1.70
N ASN A 555 -6.78 41.76 2.49
CA ASN A 555 -5.91 42.65 3.29
C ASN A 555 -6.64 43.60 4.27
N PHE A 556 -7.62 43.10 5.03
CA PHE A 556 -8.32 43.94 6.03
C PHE A 556 -7.44 44.21 7.26
N GLN A 557 -6.89 45.42 7.39
CA GLN A 557 -6.04 45.79 8.54
C GLN A 557 -6.76 46.52 9.69
N GLU A 558 -7.90 47.16 9.48
CA GLU A 558 -8.67 47.80 10.56
C GLU A 558 -10.18 47.65 10.30
N GLY A 559 -10.93 47.13 11.29
CA GLY A 559 -12.38 47.23 11.29
C GLY A 559 -12.82 48.70 11.28
N ARG A 560 -13.87 49.03 10.53
CA ARG A 560 -14.39 50.42 10.40
C ARG A 560 -14.40 51.12 11.76
N GLU A 561 -13.73 52.26 11.93
CA GLU A 561 -13.65 53.00 13.22
C GLU A 561 -15.01 53.07 13.94
N GLU A 562 -15.04 52.85 15.26
CA GLU A 562 -16.26 52.79 16.10
C GLU A 562 -17.28 53.89 15.74
N ARG A 563 -16.78 55.11 15.55
CA ARG A 563 -17.58 56.29 15.18
C ARG A 563 -18.24 56.21 13.80
N VAL A 564 -17.58 55.64 12.78
CA VAL A 564 -18.22 55.48 11.47
C VAL A 564 -19.26 54.37 11.49
N VAL A 565 -19.03 53.29 12.25
CA VAL A 565 -20.01 52.22 12.43
C VAL A 565 -21.28 52.76 13.09
N ASP A 566 -21.15 53.58 14.13
CA ASP A 566 -22.29 54.21 14.80
C ASP A 566 -23.02 55.21 13.91
N ILE A 567 -22.29 56.02 13.12
CA ILE A 567 -22.90 56.93 12.13
C ILE A 567 -23.68 56.13 11.07
N ILE A 568 -23.10 55.05 10.54
CA ILE A 568 -23.78 54.19 9.56
C ILE A 568 -24.97 53.45 10.19
N LYS A 569 -24.87 52.99 11.44
CA LYS A 569 -25.97 52.39 12.19
C LYS A 569 -27.11 53.38 12.38
N TYR A 570 -26.80 54.62 12.75
CA TYR A 570 -27.80 55.68 12.90
C TYR A 570 -28.49 55.99 11.56
N ILE A 571 -27.74 56.12 10.46
CA ILE A 571 -28.29 56.30 9.11
C ILE A 571 -29.20 55.12 8.72
N ASN A 572 -28.78 53.88 9.01
CA ASN A 572 -29.58 52.69 8.74
C ASN A 572 -30.81 52.54 9.64
N GLY A 573 -30.84 53.17 10.81
CA GLY A 573 -32.02 53.23 11.68
C GLY A 573 -33.01 54.34 11.30
N HIS A 574 -32.51 55.43 10.70
CA HIS A 574 -33.28 56.65 10.42
C HIS A 574 -33.30 57.01 8.92
N TYR A 575 -33.09 56.03 8.03
CA TYR A 575 -32.87 56.24 6.59
C TYR A 575 -33.96 57.04 5.87
N ALA A 576 -35.19 57.05 6.40
CA ALA A 576 -36.32 57.74 5.79
C ALA A 576 -36.15 59.27 5.85
N GLU A 577 -35.65 59.82 6.96
CA GLU A 577 -35.65 61.26 7.23
C GLU A 577 -34.28 61.84 7.61
N VAL A 578 -33.24 61.00 7.73
CA VAL A 578 -31.92 61.44 8.19
C VAL A 578 -31.32 62.57 7.33
N THR A 579 -30.85 63.61 8.01
CA THR A 579 -30.12 64.75 7.43
C THR A 579 -28.72 64.88 8.05
N LEU A 580 -27.85 65.68 7.43
CA LEU A 580 -26.54 66.00 8.02
C LEU A 580 -26.68 66.76 9.34
N GLU A 581 -27.74 67.53 9.49
CA GLU A 581 -28.15 68.20 10.72
C GLU A 581 -28.40 67.20 11.84
N ASN A 582 -29.22 66.17 11.59
CA ASN A 582 -29.49 65.14 12.60
C ASN A 582 -28.21 64.43 13.05
N LEU A 583 -27.31 64.12 12.11
CA LEU A 583 -26.01 63.53 12.45
C LEU A 583 -25.10 64.50 13.21
N SER A 584 -25.12 65.78 12.84
CA SER A 584 -24.33 66.83 13.50
C SER A 584 -24.69 66.98 14.98
N GLU A 585 -25.99 66.98 15.27
CA GLU A 585 -26.52 67.06 16.63
C GLU A 585 -26.28 65.77 17.42
N ASN A 586 -26.58 64.61 16.82
CA ASN A 586 -26.48 63.33 17.54
C ASN A 586 -25.03 62.91 17.85
N PHE A 587 -24.06 63.32 17.03
CA PHE A 587 -22.65 62.94 17.19
C PHE A 587 -21.76 64.10 17.69
N ASN A 588 -22.32 65.29 17.97
CA ASN A 588 -21.59 66.50 18.39
C ASN A 588 -20.43 66.88 17.45
N LEU A 589 -20.66 66.83 16.14
CA LEU A 589 -19.65 67.13 15.11
C LEU A 589 -20.20 68.16 14.12
N SER A 590 -19.33 68.96 13.50
CA SER A 590 -19.78 69.92 12.49
C SER A 590 -20.22 69.21 11.20
N ARG A 591 -21.21 69.77 10.49
CA ARG A 591 -21.72 69.22 9.22
C ARG A 591 -20.61 69.01 8.16
N PRO A 592 -19.65 69.94 7.96
CA PRO A 592 -18.53 69.73 7.04
C PRO A 592 -17.62 68.57 7.46
N TYR A 593 -17.39 68.42 8.77
CA TYR A 593 -16.57 67.34 9.29
C TYR A 593 -17.26 65.98 9.10
N ILE A 594 -18.56 65.85 9.40
CA ILE A 594 -19.30 64.59 9.17
C ILE A 594 -19.31 64.21 7.70
N SER A 595 -19.64 65.16 6.81
CA SER A 595 -19.71 64.89 5.37
C SER A 595 -18.35 64.43 4.83
N LYS A 596 -17.27 65.09 5.25
CA LYS A 596 -15.90 64.69 4.92
C LYS A 596 -15.54 63.34 5.54
N TYR A 597 -15.86 63.12 6.81
CA TYR A 597 -15.54 61.90 7.55
C TYR A 597 -16.25 60.67 6.97
N ILE A 598 -17.54 60.77 6.59
CA ILE A 598 -18.26 59.71 5.89
C ILE A 598 -17.60 59.41 4.54
N LYS A 599 -17.23 60.45 3.77
CA LYS A 599 -16.58 60.27 2.47
C LYS A 599 -15.21 59.62 2.59
N ASP A 600 -14.38 60.08 3.52
CA ASP A 600 -13.03 59.58 3.74
C ASP A 600 -13.05 58.12 4.25
N LYS A 601 -14.05 57.73 5.06
CA LYS A 601 -14.12 56.40 5.67
C LYS A 601 -14.95 55.36 4.90
N THR A 602 -15.89 55.79 4.05
CA THR A 602 -16.77 54.87 3.31
C THR A 602 -16.56 54.91 1.79
N GLY A 603 -15.78 55.88 1.29
CA GLY A 603 -15.63 56.15 -0.14
C GLY A 603 -16.86 56.80 -0.79
N MET A 604 -17.96 56.97 -0.04
CA MET A 604 -19.25 57.46 -0.51
C MET A 604 -19.61 58.77 0.19
N ASN A 605 -20.29 59.68 -0.50
CA ASN A 605 -20.82 60.86 0.19
C ASN A 605 -22.08 60.50 1.00
N PHE A 606 -22.49 61.37 1.92
CA PHE A 606 -23.67 61.17 2.76
C PHE A 606 -24.93 60.76 1.98
N GLN A 607 -25.21 61.42 0.84
CA GLN A 607 -26.41 61.10 0.05
C GLN A 607 -26.34 59.73 -0.61
N ASP A 608 -25.14 59.28 -1.00
CA ASP A 608 -24.93 57.94 -1.55
C ASP A 608 -25.21 56.86 -0.50
N VAL A 609 -24.73 57.07 0.73
CA VAL A 609 -24.96 56.16 1.86
C VAL A 609 -26.44 56.08 2.24
N VAL A 610 -27.13 57.22 2.34
CA VAL A 610 -28.57 57.26 2.61
C VAL A 610 -29.35 56.58 1.48
N ARG A 611 -28.99 56.84 0.22
CA ARG A 611 -29.62 56.20 -0.93
C ARG A 611 -29.47 54.68 -0.86
N GLU A 612 -28.29 54.17 -0.55
CA GLU A 612 -28.06 52.73 -0.43
C GLU A 612 -28.91 52.10 0.69
N ALA A 613 -28.99 52.75 1.85
CA ALA A 613 -29.82 52.31 2.96
C ALA A 613 -31.31 52.24 2.57
N ARG A 614 -31.83 53.28 1.90
CA ARG A 614 -33.21 53.33 1.39
C ARG A 614 -33.49 52.23 0.36
N MET A 615 -32.56 52.02 -0.59
CA MET A 615 -32.68 50.99 -1.63
C MET A 615 -32.69 49.57 -1.04
N ARG A 616 -31.83 49.32 -0.05
CA ARG A 616 -31.80 48.04 0.67
C ARG A 616 -33.11 47.77 1.40
N LYS A 617 -33.66 48.77 2.12
CA LYS A 617 -34.97 48.62 2.78
C LYS A 617 -36.09 48.42 1.77
N ALA A 618 -36.08 49.16 0.66
CA ALA A 618 -37.07 49.00 -0.40
C ALA A 618 -37.06 47.58 -0.98
N ARG A 619 -35.88 46.99 -1.18
CA ARG A 619 -35.72 45.59 -1.62
C ARG A 619 -36.36 44.61 -0.63
N THR A 620 -36.16 44.81 0.67
CA THR A 620 -36.78 44.01 1.74
C THR A 620 -38.30 44.14 1.70
N LEU A 621 -38.84 45.37 1.68
CA LEU A 621 -40.29 45.61 1.63
C LEU A 621 -40.92 45.06 0.35
N LEU A 622 -40.25 45.13 -0.80
CA LEU A 622 -40.76 44.57 -2.04
C LEU A 622 -40.89 43.03 -2.01
N LYS A 623 -40.03 42.34 -1.24
CA LYS A 623 -40.08 40.88 -1.05
C LYS A 623 -41.12 40.47 -0.01
N GLU A 624 -41.15 41.17 1.11
CA GLU A 624 -41.82 40.73 2.33
C GLU A 624 -43.20 41.39 2.54
N SER A 625 -43.45 42.57 1.97
CA SER A 625 -44.71 43.30 2.15
C SER A 625 -45.61 43.27 0.92
N GLY A 626 -46.93 43.39 1.16
CA GLY A 626 -47.95 43.56 0.12
C GLY A 626 -48.20 45.02 -0.29
N HIS A 627 -47.43 45.98 0.22
CA HIS A 627 -47.63 47.41 -0.04
C HIS A 627 -47.41 47.75 -1.53
N SER A 628 -48.13 48.73 -2.08
CA SER A 628 -47.89 49.17 -3.46
C SER A 628 -46.48 49.77 -3.62
N VAL A 629 -45.97 49.81 -4.85
CA VAL A 629 -44.66 50.44 -5.12
C VAL A 629 -44.68 51.93 -4.73
N GLU A 630 -45.83 52.61 -4.86
CA GLU A 630 -45.99 53.99 -4.40
C GLU A 630 -45.86 54.10 -2.88
N SER A 631 -46.51 53.21 -2.12
CA SER A 631 -46.42 53.18 -0.66
C SER A 631 -45.00 52.89 -0.20
N ILE A 632 -44.30 51.93 -0.84
CA ILE A 632 -42.92 51.61 -0.50
C ILE A 632 -41.98 52.78 -0.80
N ALA A 633 -42.19 53.50 -1.90
CA ALA A 633 -41.39 54.68 -2.23
C ALA A 633 -41.51 55.76 -1.14
N ALA A 634 -42.74 55.99 -0.63
CA ALA A 634 -42.98 56.90 0.49
C ALA A 634 -42.34 56.39 1.80
N ASP A 635 -42.53 55.11 2.14
CA ASP A 635 -42.02 54.49 3.39
C ASP A 635 -40.49 54.56 3.50
N VAL A 636 -39.78 54.54 2.36
CA VAL A 636 -38.31 54.65 2.33
C VAL A 636 -37.81 56.07 2.07
N GLY A 637 -38.69 57.08 2.09
CA GLY A 637 -38.33 58.50 2.10
C GLY A 637 -38.17 59.17 0.73
N TYR A 638 -38.87 58.69 -0.31
CA TYR A 638 -38.94 59.37 -1.61
C TYR A 638 -40.32 60.00 -1.85
N GLU A 639 -40.33 61.30 -2.16
CA GLU A 639 -41.56 62.05 -2.49
C GLU A 639 -42.12 61.72 -3.89
N SER A 640 -41.27 61.24 -4.81
CA SER A 640 -41.64 60.89 -6.18
C SER A 640 -41.34 59.43 -6.49
N VAL A 641 -42.39 58.70 -6.88
CA VAL A 641 -42.32 57.30 -7.30
C VAL A 641 -41.50 57.13 -8.58
N GLU A 642 -41.56 58.10 -9.49
CA GLU A 642 -40.75 58.12 -10.72
C GLU A 642 -39.25 58.21 -10.38
N HIS A 643 -38.90 59.08 -9.43
CA HIS A 643 -37.52 59.22 -8.97
C HIS A 643 -37.01 57.94 -8.30
N PHE A 644 -37.83 57.34 -7.43
CA PHE A 644 -37.54 56.08 -6.78
C PHE A 644 -37.33 54.95 -7.80
N ASN A 645 -38.24 54.78 -8.77
CA ASN A 645 -38.15 53.76 -9.82
C ASN A 645 -36.84 53.87 -10.63
N ARG A 646 -36.45 55.09 -11.01
CA ARG A 646 -35.20 55.34 -11.73
C ARG A 646 -33.97 54.95 -10.92
N LEU A 647 -33.93 55.33 -9.64
CA LEU A 647 -32.81 55.00 -8.76
C LEU A 647 -32.74 53.51 -8.45
N PHE A 648 -33.87 52.86 -8.20
CA PHE A 648 -33.94 51.43 -7.95
C PHE A 648 -33.45 50.63 -9.17
N LYS A 649 -33.88 51.01 -10.37
CA LYS A 649 -33.39 50.41 -11.62
C LYS A 649 -31.89 50.65 -11.82
N LYS A 650 -31.38 51.82 -11.46
CA LYS A 650 -29.93 52.10 -11.50
C LYS A 650 -29.15 51.22 -10.53
N SER A 651 -29.69 50.95 -9.33
CA SER A 651 -29.02 50.15 -8.30
C SER A 651 -29.10 48.64 -8.53
N TYR A 652 -30.20 48.13 -9.12
CA TYR A 652 -30.45 46.69 -9.22
C TYR A 652 -30.68 46.18 -10.65
N GLY A 653 -30.53 47.03 -11.66
CA GLY A 653 -30.68 46.68 -13.08
C GLY A 653 -32.12 46.53 -13.58
N ILE A 654 -33.10 46.37 -12.68
CA ILE A 654 -34.52 46.16 -12.99
C ILE A 654 -35.44 47.08 -12.18
N THR A 655 -36.67 47.30 -12.66
CA THR A 655 -37.65 48.14 -11.94
C THR A 655 -38.18 47.45 -10.67
N PRO A 656 -38.66 48.21 -9.66
CA PRO A 656 -39.30 47.64 -8.46
C PRO A 656 -40.43 46.65 -8.76
N VAL A 657 -41.24 46.93 -9.77
CA VAL A 657 -42.34 46.05 -10.22
C VAL A 657 -41.78 44.73 -10.77
N GLN A 658 -40.78 44.80 -11.66
CA GLN A 658 -40.12 43.60 -12.19
C GLN A 658 -39.45 42.79 -11.07
N PHE A 659 -38.80 43.46 -10.12
CA PHE A 659 -38.17 42.81 -8.97
C PHE A 659 -39.19 42.06 -8.10
N ARG A 660 -40.42 42.59 -7.94
CA ARG A 660 -41.50 41.93 -7.20
C ARG A 660 -42.07 40.70 -7.91
N VAL A 661 -42.11 40.71 -9.24
CA VAL A 661 -42.67 39.61 -10.06
C VAL A 661 -41.70 38.42 -10.17
N GLN A 662 -40.40 38.62 -9.92
CA GLN A 662 -39.38 37.55 -9.84
C GLN A 662 -39.48 36.68 -8.55
N LYS A 663 -40.65 36.59 -7.93
CA LYS A 663 -40.88 35.75 -6.75
C LYS A 663 -40.78 34.26 -7.08
#